data_AF-A0A839JGQ4-F1
#
_entry.id   AF-A0A839JGQ4-F1
#
_cell.length_a   1.000
_cell.length_b   1.000
_cell.length_c   1.000
_cell.angle_alpha   90.00
_cell.angle_beta   90.00
_cell.angle_gamma   90.00
#
_symmetry.space_group_name_H-M   'P 1'
#
loop_
_entity.id
_entity.type
_entity.pdbx_description
1 polymer ?
#
loop_
_entity_poly.entity_id
_entity_poly.type
_entity_poly.pdbx_seq_one_letter_code
_entity_poly.pdbx_strand_id
1 'polypeptide(L)'
;MTAHAGNDAEKQRIYTLASQWFMETLPEGGSILTPGKRIWTLENLEELDEKFVQRPDLRAGLTFLQKLQEQLSDASPDAVQLMAELHVAFFWWIWEGAISGKKKISDINAILSWHPDRPALPAEVAASMSPGFAHPGQWANTRRDVQLATLITLTSALLRETREKIAELQNDPLALRDFWAASPTPSGDAARWGLLHELYPDVFESTVSPTHKRLIIERFAQEGDDTSDADRALMAIRRRLSGAWGEGYSYYDASSDPLHWLWAAPQKQWNAFLSWARRLWETTELDFDRHERSHKLEVAGKLSEARRAATDSPDWPDLVRAGLNHKSNNLTSTFNRLPLNDWVRENPADGAHALHTLWDDARPENVAPAVDAFGRLIAPSGRTTPGAVLSLASTLLLAKDEKQFPPVTIETARAMWRLAGWGAAPPDSTPGHLLHRAYLLFDEVLRDAPTWENPPRDRLDVQGLLWTLVRLGEKPDTWSEAEWDDLLAFRGAVPFEEGDEPLEEEIPTTEVDYLGDAATQLSLDRSFLEEIAALLDDKGQVVFYGPPGTGKTFVAKRLATALAEGEADRTTIVQFHPASTYEDFFEGLRPTLASGQVHYELRPGPLARIAEAASADPDHTYVLVIDELNRANVPKVMGELLFLLEYRDAKVATLYRPEGFQLPRNLLFIATMNTADRSVALVDAALRRRFHFIPFFPHLGTMKGLLRRWLHRYGRATAVADLLDAVNAELRTEVGDHLAIGPSHFMKEDLSEEALERIWTYNIHPTLEELLWGRTEELARWSWPAVRARYQSQLNLGAAPQDGEPAGESPHANTESGVSVADGERP
;
A
#
# COMPACT_ATOMS: atom_id res chain seq x y z
N MET A 1 1.07 24.69 1.22
CA MET A 1 0.22 25.86 0.91
C MET A 1 0.12 26.19 -0.59
N THR A 2 1.10 25.83 -1.44
CA THR A 2 1.08 26.18 -2.88
C THR A 2 0.25 25.25 -3.78
N ALA A 3 0.01 23.97 -3.40
CA ALA A 3 -0.76 23.03 -4.21
C ALA A 3 -2.29 23.23 -4.14
N HIS A 4 -2.84 23.68 -2.99
CA HIS A 4 -4.28 23.92 -2.84
C HIS A 4 -4.73 25.23 -3.53
N ALA A 5 -3.92 26.29 -3.50
CA ALA A 5 -4.27 27.57 -4.11
C ALA A 5 -4.42 27.50 -5.65
N GLY A 6 -3.71 26.59 -6.33
CA GLY A 6 -3.87 26.37 -7.77
C GLY A 6 -5.20 25.69 -8.13
N ASN A 7 -5.66 24.77 -7.27
CA ASN A 7 -6.88 24.00 -7.45
C ASN A 7 -8.15 24.87 -7.26
N ASP A 8 -8.07 25.89 -6.40
CA ASP A 8 -9.20 26.79 -6.10
C ASP A 8 -9.55 27.70 -7.27
N ALA A 9 -8.55 28.23 -7.99
CA ALA A 9 -8.78 29.03 -9.19
C ALA A 9 -9.42 28.23 -10.33
N GLU A 10 -9.04 26.95 -10.46
CA GLU A 10 -9.59 26.04 -11.47
C GLU A 10 -11.02 25.61 -11.13
N LYS A 11 -11.32 25.31 -9.86
CA LYS A 11 -12.70 25.08 -9.39
C LYS A 11 -13.59 26.30 -9.57
N GLN A 12 -13.08 27.50 -9.30
CA GLN A 12 -13.85 28.74 -9.48
C GLN A 12 -14.31 28.94 -10.93
N ARG A 13 -13.52 28.48 -11.91
CA ARG A 13 -13.93 28.49 -13.33
C ARG A 13 -15.16 27.64 -13.57
N ILE A 14 -15.21 26.44 -12.96
CA ILE A 14 -16.35 25.53 -13.07
C ILE A 14 -17.60 26.19 -12.50
N TYR A 15 -17.52 26.70 -11.25
CA TYR A 15 -18.67 27.38 -10.61
C TYR A 15 -19.16 28.60 -11.40
N THR A 16 -18.25 29.38 -11.98
CA THR A 16 -18.60 30.55 -12.80
C THR A 16 -19.38 30.13 -14.05
N LEU A 17 -18.90 29.14 -14.80
CA LEU A 17 -19.56 28.66 -16.01
C LEU A 17 -20.90 27.98 -15.70
N ALA A 18 -20.96 27.17 -14.64
CA ALA A 18 -22.19 26.52 -14.20
C ALA A 18 -23.25 27.53 -13.77
N SER A 19 -22.86 28.53 -12.97
CA SER A 19 -23.74 29.62 -12.56
C SER A 19 -24.24 30.43 -13.75
N GLN A 20 -23.34 30.82 -14.68
CA GLN A 20 -23.74 31.55 -15.89
C GLN A 20 -24.70 30.73 -16.76
N TRP A 21 -24.43 29.43 -16.92
CA TRP A 21 -25.33 28.53 -17.64
C TRP A 21 -26.70 28.48 -16.97
N PHE A 22 -26.76 28.20 -15.67
CA PHE A 22 -28.01 27.99 -14.97
C PHE A 22 -28.82 29.27 -14.82
N MET A 23 -28.19 30.39 -14.46
CA MET A 23 -28.85 31.66 -14.15
C MET A 23 -29.27 32.44 -15.40
N GLU A 24 -28.43 32.44 -16.44
CA GLU A 24 -28.62 33.33 -17.61
C GLU A 24 -28.96 32.55 -18.88
N THR A 25 -28.29 31.42 -19.12
CA THR A 25 -28.38 30.71 -20.41
C THR A 25 -29.60 29.80 -20.47
N LEU A 26 -29.83 29.02 -19.42
CA LEU A 26 -30.89 28.01 -19.34
C LEU A 26 -32.31 28.63 -19.48
N PRO A 27 -32.68 29.73 -18.79
CA PRO A 27 -34.04 30.28 -18.87
C PRO A 27 -34.43 30.83 -20.25
N GLU A 28 -33.45 31.29 -21.03
CA GLU A 28 -33.66 31.73 -22.42
C GLU A 28 -33.59 30.56 -23.43
N GLY A 29 -33.24 29.38 -22.94
CA GLY A 29 -32.98 28.18 -23.72
C GLY A 29 -31.73 28.28 -24.59
N GLY A 30 -30.75 29.08 -24.17
CA GLY A 30 -29.48 29.30 -24.87
C GLY A 30 -28.59 28.05 -24.94
N SER A 31 -27.32 28.23 -25.32
CA SER A 31 -26.36 27.15 -25.50
C SER A 31 -25.04 27.47 -24.80
N ILE A 32 -24.49 26.48 -24.10
CA ILE A 32 -23.16 26.53 -23.47
C ILE A 32 -22.06 26.54 -24.55
N LEU A 33 -22.24 25.75 -25.62
CA LEU A 33 -21.20 25.53 -26.62
C LEU A 33 -21.27 26.52 -27.79
N THR A 34 -22.47 26.97 -28.16
CA THR A 34 -22.70 27.83 -29.33
C THR A 34 -23.54 29.05 -28.96
N PRO A 35 -22.92 30.10 -28.39
CA PRO A 35 -23.61 31.32 -27.98
C PRO A 35 -24.50 31.89 -29.10
N GLY A 36 -25.73 32.27 -28.74
CA GLY A 36 -26.73 32.79 -29.69
C GLY A 36 -27.61 31.72 -30.37
N LYS A 37 -27.30 30.42 -30.22
CA LYS A 37 -28.25 29.34 -30.56
C LYS A 37 -29.13 28.98 -29.36
N ARG A 38 -30.34 28.49 -29.66
CA ARG A 38 -31.25 27.95 -28.64
C ARG A 38 -31.16 26.43 -28.63
N ILE A 39 -30.51 25.87 -27.60
CA ILE A 39 -30.23 24.42 -27.50
C ILE A 39 -30.90 23.81 -26.27
N TRP A 40 -30.84 24.47 -25.11
CA TRP A 40 -31.54 24.04 -23.90
C TRP A 40 -33.04 24.36 -23.93
N THR A 41 -33.76 23.85 -24.92
CA THR A 41 -35.21 24.02 -25.06
C THR A 41 -35.95 22.80 -24.52
N LEU A 42 -37.22 22.99 -24.12
CA LEU A 42 -38.07 21.88 -23.70
C LEU A 42 -38.26 20.86 -24.82
N GLU A 43 -38.36 21.31 -26.08
CA GLU A 43 -38.47 20.45 -27.26
C GLU A 43 -37.28 19.49 -27.40
N ASN A 44 -36.04 20.00 -27.30
CA ASN A 44 -34.84 19.18 -27.41
C ASN A 44 -34.69 18.23 -26.21
N LEU A 45 -35.07 18.66 -25.00
CA LEU A 45 -35.06 17.81 -23.81
C LEU A 45 -36.10 16.69 -23.90
N GLU A 46 -37.31 16.97 -24.39
CA GLU A 46 -38.37 15.97 -24.61
C GLU A 46 -37.95 14.96 -25.69
N GLU A 47 -37.26 15.40 -26.75
CA GLU A 47 -36.69 14.49 -27.74
C GLU A 47 -35.64 13.54 -27.12
N LEU A 48 -34.74 14.05 -26.27
CA LEU A 48 -33.77 13.22 -25.56
C LEU A 48 -34.45 12.31 -24.53
N ASP A 49 -35.51 12.75 -23.86
CA ASP A 49 -36.30 11.90 -22.98
C ASP A 49 -36.88 10.69 -23.75
N GLU A 50 -37.51 10.93 -24.91
CA GLU A 50 -38.07 9.87 -25.74
C GLU A 50 -37.01 8.89 -26.26
N LYS A 51 -35.88 9.41 -26.77
CA LYS A 51 -34.88 8.61 -27.48
C LYS A 51 -33.86 7.94 -26.57
N PHE A 52 -33.57 8.51 -25.41
CA PHE A 52 -32.52 8.02 -24.51
C PHE A 52 -33.08 7.53 -23.17
N VAL A 53 -33.90 8.33 -22.48
CA VAL A 53 -34.41 8.00 -21.14
C VAL A 53 -35.44 6.88 -21.20
N GLN A 54 -36.42 6.99 -22.10
CA GLN A 54 -37.49 6.00 -22.27
C GLN A 54 -37.05 4.75 -23.06
N ARG A 55 -35.87 4.79 -23.70
CA ARG A 55 -35.32 3.69 -24.53
C ARG A 55 -33.90 3.32 -24.11
N PRO A 56 -33.67 2.84 -22.87
CA PRO A 56 -32.33 2.53 -22.38
C PRO A 56 -31.71 1.32 -23.10
N ASP A 57 -30.45 1.43 -23.50
CA ASP A 57 -29.71 0.34 -24.11
C ASP A 57 -28.91 -0.49 -23.09
N LEU A 58 -29.46 -1.63 -22.71
CA LEU A 58 -28.90 -2.54 -21.71
C LEU A 58 -28.00 -3.64 -22.30
N ARG A 59 -27.70 -3.62 -23.61
CA ARG A 59 -26.88 -4.67 -24.25
C ARG A 59 -25.47 -4.74 -23.64
N ALA A 60 -24.96 -5.96 -23.40
CA ALA A 60 -23.59 -6.17 -22.92
C ALA A 60 -22.59 -6.13 -24.10
N GLY A 61 -21.32 -5.80 -23.83
CA GLY A 61 -20.24 -5.83 -24.82
C GLY A 61 -20.08 -4.56 -25.68
N LEU A 62 -20.99 -3.59 -25.57
CA LEU A 62 -20.85 -2.26 -26.18
C LEU A 62 -20.43 -1.22 -25.12
N THR A 63 -19.57 -0.29 -25.51
CA THR A 63 -19.22 0.87 -24.70
C THR A 63 -20.39 1.85 -24.60
N PHE A 64 -20.42 2.68 -23.55
CA PHE A 64 -21.47 3.69 -23.36
C PHE A 64 -21.67 4.60 -24.59
N LEU A 65 -20.58 5.11 -25.19
CA LEU A 65 -20.68 6.01 -26.34
C LEU A 65 -21.20 5.31 -27.60
N GLN A 66 -20.91 4.02 -27.81
CA GLN A 66 -21.48 3.26 -28.93
C GLN A 66 -22.99 3.13 -28.79
N LYS A 67 -23.46 2.79 -27.59
CA LYS A 67 -24.88 2.72 -27.28
C LYS A 67 -25.56 4.07 -27.48
N LEU A 68 -24.97 5.13 -26.94
CA LEU A 68 -25.47 6.48 -27.08
C LEU A 68 -25.56 6.93 -28.55
N GLN A 69 -24.53 6.61 -29.36
CA GLN A 69 -24.54 6.91 -30.79
C GLN A 69 -25.69 6.20 -31.52
N GLU A 70 -25.93 4.91 -31.20
CA GLU A 70 -27.06 4.17 -31.78
C GLU A 70 -28.40 4.73 -31.34
N GLN A 71 -28.55 5.08 -30.05
CA GLN A 71 -29.77 5.68 -29.48
C GLN A 71 -30.09 7.06 -30.09
N LEU A 72 -29.07 7.83 -30.47
CA LEU A 72 -29.23 9.17 -31.07
C LEU A 72 -29.12 9.19 -32.59
N SER A 73 -29.10 8.03 -33.25
CA SER A 73 -28.90 7.93 -34.70
C SER A 73 -29.97 8.62 -35.54
N ASP A 74 -31.18 8.78 -34.99
CA ASP A 74 -32.32 9.45 -35.59
C ASP A 74 -32.74 10.72 -34.83
N ALA A 75 -31.88 11.24 -33.95
CA ALA A 75 -32.11 12.47 -33.20
C ALA A 75 -31.80 13.73 -34.05
N SER A 76 -32.45 14.84 -33.72
CA SER A 76 -32.18 16.13 -34.33
C SER A 76 -30.74 16.60 -34.04
N PRO A 77 -30.14 17.42 -34.91
CA PRO A 77 -28.82 18.01 -34.65
C PRO A 77 -28.77 18.77 -33.31
N ASP A 78 -29.82 19.53 -32.98
CA ASP A 78 -29.88 20.30 -31.75
C ASP A 78 -29.98 19.41 -30.50
N ALA A 79 -30.70 18.28 -30.56
CA ALA A 79 -30.71 17.28 -29.49
C ALA A 79 -29.35 16.57 -29.32
N VAL A 80 -28.64 16.29 -30.41
CA VAL A 80 -27.26 15.75 -30.34
C VAL A 80 -26.32 16.76 -29.67
N GLN A 81 -26.43 18.05 -30.00
CA GLN A 81 -25.64 19.09 -29.31
C GLN A 81 -26.03 19.20 -27.84
N LEU A 82 -27.33 19.18 -27.51
CA LEU A 82 -27.81 19.20 -26.13
C LEU A 82 -27.26 18.01 -25.31
N MET A 83 -27.16 16.82 -25.90
CA MET A 83 -26.53 15.68 -25.24
C MET A 83 -25.05 15.94 -24.91
N ALA A 84 -24.31 16.65 -25.77
CA ALA A 84 -22.95 17.06 -25.46
C ALA A 84 -22.90 18.09 -24.32
N GLU A 85 -23.85 19.04 -24.29
CA GLU A 85 -23.96 20.03 -23.20
C GLU A 85 -24.36 19.40 -21.86
N LEU A 86 -25.21 18.37 -21.87
CA LEU A 86 -25.52 17.56 -20.68
C LEU A 86 -24.27 16.83 -20.15
N HIS A 87 -23.36 16.40 -21.04
CA HIS A 87 -22.08 15.82 -20.62
C HIS A 87 -21.14 16.85 -20.01
N VAL A 88 -21.18 18.12 -20.45
CA VAL A 88 -20.43 19.22 -19.82
C VAL A 88 -20.89 19.38 -18.37
N ALA A 89 -22.20 19.56 -18.15
CA ALA A 89 -22.78 19.68 -16.80
C ALA A 89 -22.51 18.44 -15.93
N PHE A 90 -22.59 17.24 -16.52
CA PHE A 90 -22.24 16.02 -15.79
C PHE A 90 -20.76 15.97 -15.40
N PHE A 91 -19.83 16.43 -16.24
CA PHE A 91 -18.40 16.28 -16.00
C PHE A 91 -17.78 17.36 -15.11
N TRP A 92 -18.44 18.51 -14.94
CA TRP A 92 -17.97 19.60 -14.10
C TRP A 92 -17.75 19.18 -12.64
N TRP A 93 -18.69 18.45 -12.06
CA TRP A 93 -18.56 17.99 -10.67
C TRP A 93 -17.66 16.76 -10.48
N ILE A 94 -17.39 15.98 -11.54
CA ILE A 94 -16.63 14.72 -11.44
C ILE A 94 -15.15 14.98 -11.22
N TRP A 95 -14.61 14.50 -10.12
CA TRP A 95 -13.17 14.56 -9.83
C TRP A 95 -12.30 13.86 -10.89
N GLU A 96 -11.17 14.46 -11.23
CA GLU A 96 -10.27 14.02 -12.31
C GLU A 96 -9.62 12.65 -12.09
N GLY A 97 -9.44 12.25 -10.82
CA GLY A 97 -8.98 10.89 -10.50
C GLY A 97 -10.01 9.81 -10.84
N ALA A 98 -11.29 10.16 -10.98
CA ALA A 98 -12.33 9.27 -11.48
C ALA A 98 -12.40 9.28 -13.02
N ILE A 99 -12.39 10.46 -13.63
CA ILE A 99 -12.37 10.61 -15.10
C ILE A 99 -11.46 11.79 -15.47
N SER A 100 -10.35 11.51 -16.17
CA SER A 100 -9.39 12.56 -16.52
C SER A 100 -9.99 13.64 -17.44
N GLY A 101 -9.50 14.88 -17.32
CA GLY A 101 -9.91 15.99 -18.19
C GLY A 101 -9.81 15.66 -19.68
N LYS A 102 -8.72 14.98 -20.09
CA LYS A 102 -8.54 14.51 -21.48
C LYS A 102 -9.66 13.56 -21.92
N LYS A 103 -10.08 12.64 -21.05
CA LYS A 103 -11.16 11.69 -21.35
C LYS A 103 -12.53 12.39 -21.43
N LYS A 104 -12.81 13.34 -20.54
CA LYS A 104 -14.03 14.17 -20.58
C LYS A 104 -14.15 14.93 -21.89
N ILE A 105 -13.08 15.61 -22.31
CA ILE A 105 -13.00 16.32 -23.60
C ILE A 105 -13.17 15.35 -24.77
N SER A 106 -12.52 14.18 -24.73
CA SER A 106 -12.65 13.16 -25.77
C SER A 106 -14.09 12.68 -25.93
N ASP A 107 -14.82 12.50 -24.82
CA ASP A 107 -16.21 12.03 -24.86
C ASP A 107 -17.14 13.10 -25.43
N ILE A 108 -16.97 14.36 -25.02
CA ILE A 108 -17.74 15.48 -25.56
C ILE A 108 -17.49 15.63 -27.07
N ASN A 109 -16.23 15.62 -27.50
CA ASN A 109 -15.89 15.72 -28.92
C ASN A 109 -16.40 14.55 -29.75
N ALA A 110 -16.45 13.34 -29.18
CA ALA A 110 -17.05 12.19 -29.84
C ALA A 110 -18.54 12.43 -30.12
N ILE A 111 -19.30 12.93 -29.15
CA ILE A 111 -20.73 13.25 -29.32
C ILE A 111 -20.91 14.38 -30.35
N LEU A 112 -20.12 15.45 -30.25
CA LEU A 112 -20.15 16.57 -31.19
C LEU A 112 -19.82 16.15 -32.63
N SER A 113 -19.05 15.08 -32.82
CA SER A 113 -18.74 14.54 -34.15
C SER A 113 -19.95 13.92 -34.88
N TRP A 114 -21.02 13.59 -34.14
CA TRP A 114 -22.27 13.06 -34.68
C TRP A 114 -23.18 14.17 -35.21
N HIS A 115 -22.96 15.42 -34.77
CA HIS A 115 -23.64 16.58 -35.31
C HIS A 115 -23.13 16.87 -36.74
N PRO A 116 -24.01 17.15 -37.72
CA PRO A 116 -23.62 17.43 -39.11
C PRO A 116 -22.56 18.55 -39.24
N ASP A 117 -22.76 19.66 -38.55
CA ASP A 117 -21.85 20.82 -38.57
C ASP A 117 -20.61 20.69 -37.67
N ARG A 118 -20.53 19.63 -36.84
CA ARG A 118 -19.42 19.38 -35.90
C ARG A 118 -18.97 20.62 -35.11
N PRO A 119 -19.85 21.23 -34.28
CA PRO A 119 -19.50 22.43 -33.54
C PRO A 119 -18.29 22.15 -32.64
N ALA A 120 -17.41 23.15 -32.50
CA ALA A 120 -16.20 23.02 -31.70
C ALA A 120 -16.50 23.21 -30.21
N LEU A 121 -15.78 22.47 -29.35
CA LEU A 121 -15.79 22.72 -27.91
C LEU A 121 -15.05 24.04 -27.61
N PRO A 122 -15.69 25.07 -27.02
CA PRO A 122 -15.03 26.31 -26.68
C PRO A 122 -13.85 26.10 -25.71
N ALA A 123 -12.77 26.87 -25.88
CA ALA A 123 -11.55 26.72 -25.09
C ALA A 123 -11.78 26.84 -23.58
N GLU A 124 -12.69 27.74 -23.17
CA GLU A 124 -13.04 27.94 -21.77
C GLU A 124 -13.80 26.74 -21.16
N VAL A 125 -14.69 26.13 -21.95
CA VAL A 125 -15.39 24.90 -21.55
C VAL A 125 -14.43 23.72 -21.50
N ALA A 126 -13.49 23.61 -22.46
CA ALA A 126 -12.46 22.59 -22.42
C ALA A 126 -11.55 22.72 -21.17
N ALA A 127 -11.19 23.95 -20.79
CA ALA A 127 -10.38 24.23 -19.61
C ALA A 127 -11.09 23.90 -18.29
N SER A 128 -12.42 23.88 -18.25
CA SER A 128 -13.20 23.54 -17.03
C SER A 128 -13.42 22.03 -16.84
N MET A 129 -12.88 21.18 -17.72
CA MET A 129 -13.01 19.72 -17.58
C MET A 129 -12.09 19.12 -16.50
N SER A 130 -11.21 19.90 -15.88
CA SER A 130 -10.36 19.53 -14.74
C SER A 130 -10.33 20.70 -13.75
N PRO A 131 -10.22 20.46 -12.43
CA PRO A 131 -10.05 19.16 -11.75
C PRO A 131 -11.38 18.44 -11.42
N GLY A 132 -12.51 19.16 -11.39
CA GLY A 132 -13.73 18.71 -10.70
C GLY A 132 -13.56 18.64 -9.18
N PHE A 133 -14.62 18.28 -8.43
CA PHE A 133 -14.61 18.45 -6.97
C PHE A 133 -15.22 17.29 -6.16
N ALA A 134 -15.99 16.39 -6.77
CA ALA A 134 -16.67 15.33 -6.05
C ALA A 134 -16.31 13.95 -6.59
N HIS A 135 -16.13 13.00 -5.67
CA HIS A 135 -15.94 11.59 -6.02
C HIS A 135 -17.32 10.96 -6.33
N PRO A 136 -17.59 10.54 -7.58
CA PRO A 136 -18.92 10.05 -7.99
C PRO A 136 -19.32 8.72 -7.34
N GLY A 137 -18.34 7.93 -6.88
CA GLY A 137 -18.57 6.56 -6.46
C GLY A 137 -18.72 5.62 -7.66
N GLN A 138 -18.61 4.31 -7.39
CA GLN A 138 -18.63 3.29 -8.45
C GLN A 138 -19.98 3.26 -9.19
N TRP A 139 -21.09 3.51 -8.49
CA TRP A 139 -22.41 3.54 -9.11
C TRP A 139 -22.55 4.66 -10.15
N ALA A 140 -22.25 5.91 -9.79
CA ALA A 140 -22.41 7.01 -10.73
C ALA A 140 -21.39 6.96 -11.89
N ASN A 141 -20.18 6.40 -11.65
CA ASN A 141 -19.21 6.15 -12.72
C ASN A 141 -19.69 5.11 -13.74
N THR A 142 -20.28 4.00 -13.26
CA THR A 142 -20.73 2.90 -14.12
C THR A 142 -22.09 3.16 -14.75
N ARG A 143 -22.95 3.92 -14.09
CA ARG A 143 -24.32 4.26 -14.52
C ARG A 143 -24.45 5.68 -15.03
N ARG A 144 -23.59 6.05 -15.98
CA ARG A 144 -23.64 7.37 -16.65
C ARG A 144 -25.00 7.62 -17.33
N ASP A 145 -25.64 6.57 -17.82
CA ASP A 145 -27.00 6.58 -18.35
C ASP A 145 -27.99 7.20 -17.36
N VAL A 146 -27.94 6.76 -16.10
CA VAL A 146 -28.80 7.25 -15.02
C VAL A 146 -28.52 8.70 -14.68
N GLN A 147 -27.24 9.08 -14.66
CA GLN A 147 -26.82 10.44 -14.31
C GLN A 147 -27.34 11.46 -15.35
N LEU A 148 -27.20 11.16 -16.63
CA LEU A 148 -27.68 12.01 -17.72
C LEU A 148 -29.21 12.03 -17.79
N ALA A 149 -29.88 10.90 -17.58
CA ALA A 149 -31.33 10.84 -17.49
C ALA A 149 -31.86 11.73 -16.35
N THR A 150 -31.18 11.71 -15.20
CA THR A 150 -31.49 12.60 -14.07
C THR A 150 -31.39 14.07 -14.49
N LEU A 151 -30.29 14.47 -15.12
CA LEU A 151 -30.13 15.86 -15.58
C LEU A 151 -31.25 16.26 -16.55
N ILE A 152 -31.59 15.41 -17.52
CA ILE A 152 -32.70 15.64 -18.46
C ILE A 152 -34.01 15.86 -17.69
N THR A 153 -34.34 14.98 -16.74
CA THR A 153 -35.57 15.07 -15.94
C THR A 153 -35.61 16.35 -15.12
N LEU A 154 -34.53 16.71 -14.41
CA LEU A 154 -34.47 17.89 -13.54
C LEU A 154 -34.56 19.19 -14.33
N THR A 155 -33.84 19.30 -15.45
CA THR A 155 -33.90 20.50 -16.30
C THR A 155 -35.22 20.60 -17.05
N SER A 156 -35.84 19.48 -17.46
CA SER A 156 -37.17 19.48 -18.06
C SER A 156 -38.23 19.93 -17.06
N ALA A 157 -38.17 19.45 -15.82
CA ALA A 157 -39.08 19.88 -14.76
C ALA A 157 -38.99 21.39 -14.54
N LEU A 158 -37.77 21.94 -14.49
CA LEU A 158 -37.55 23.37 -14.31
C LEU A 158 -38.09 24.18 -15.51
N LEU A 159 -37.81 23.78 -16.75
CA LEU A 159 -38.23 24.50 -17.96
C LEU A 159 -39.74 24.39 -18.26
N ARG A 160 -40.47 23.52 -17.57
CA ARG A 160 -41.94 23.48 -17.62
C ARG A 160 -42.59 24.55 -16.73
N GLU A 161 -41.86 25.11 -15.78
CA GLU A 161 -42.36 26.16 -14.88
C GLU A 161 -42.39 27.54 -15.55
N THR A 162 -43.10 28.50 -14.94
CA THR A 162 -43.12 29.88 -15.43
C THR A 162 -41.78 30.57 -15.20
N ARG A 163 -41.46 31.61 -15.99
CA ARG A 163 -40.22 32.39 -15.82
C ARG A 163 -40.09 32.97 -14.40
N GLU A 164 -41.19 33.40 -13.81
CA GLU A 164 -41.22 33.90 -12.43
C GLU A 164 -40.86 32.80 -11.43
N LYS A 165 -41.37 31.58 -11.63
CA LYS A 165 -41.06 30.45 -10.74
C LYS A 165 -39.64 29.94 -10.92
N ILE A 166 -39.13 29.91 -12.15
CA ILE A 166 -37.72 29.59 -12.42
C ILE A 166 -36.81 30.59 -11.69
N ALA A 167 -37.08 31.89 -11.81
CA ALA A 167 -36.32 32.93 -11.12
C ALA A 167 -36.41 32.82 -9.59
N GLU A 168 -37.58 32.45 -9.04
CA GLU A 168 -37.74 32.18 -7.61
C GLU A 168 -36.83 31.02 -7.18
N LEU A 169 -36.87 29.88 -7.88
CA LEU A 169 -36.08 28.69 -7.57
C LEU A 169 -34.57 28.95 -7.74
N GLN A 170 -34.17 29.73 -8.74
CA GLN A 170 -32.77 30.14 -8.94
C GLN A 170 -32.20 31.02 -7.82
N ASN A 171 -33.05 31.77 -7.11
CA ASN A 171 -32.63 32.64 -6.02
C ASN A 171 -32.78 32.00 -4.63
N ASP A 172 -33.48 30.86 -4.53
CA ASP A 172 -33.62 30.08 -3.30
C ASP A 172 -33.11 28.63 -3.51
N PRO A 173 -31.83 28.37 -3.18
CA PRO A 173 -31.20 27.07 -3.41
C PRO A 173 -31.88 25.91 -2.68
N LEU A 174 -32.46 26.15 -1.50
CA LEU A 174 -33.16 25.12 -0.73
C LEU A 174 -34.52 24.81 -1.34
N ALA A 175 -35.24 25.83 -1.81
CA ALA A 175 -36.47 25.63 -2.57
C ALA A 175 -36.21 24.86 -3.87
N LEU A 176 -35.10 25.14 -4.57
CA LEU A 176 -34.67 24.37 -5.74
C LEU A 176 -34.35 22.92 -5.41
N ARG A 177 -33.60 22.67 -4.32
CA ARG A 177 -33.32 21.30 -3.84
C ARG A 177 -34.63 20.55 -3.61
N ASP A 178 -35.57 21.13 -2.88
CA ASP A 178 -36.83 20.48 -2.54
C ASP A 178 -37.71 20.25 -3.79
N PHE A 179 -37.70 21.19 -4.75
CA PHE A 179 -38.34 21.04 -6.05
C PHE A 179 -37.75 19.87 -6.87
N TRP A 180 -36.43 19.77 -6.96
CA TRP A 180 -35.76 18.66 -7.64
C TRP A 180 -35.85 17.34 -6.87
N ALA A 181 -35.96 17.37 -5.54
CA ALA A 181 -36.22 16.17 -4.74
C ALA A 181 -37.59 15.57 -5.02
N ALA A 182 -38.58 16.39 -5.37
CA ALA A 182 -39.93 15.96 -5.75
C ALA A 182 -40.04 15.44 -7.20
N SER A 183 -38.99 15.61 -8.02
CA SER A 183 -38.97 15.13 -9.40
C SER A 183 -38.72 13.61 -9.47
N PRO A 184 -39.35 12.87 -10.42
CA PRO A 184 -39.27 11.42 -10.49
C PRO A 184 -37.94 10.95 -11.11
N THR A 185 -36.86 11.01 -10.33
CA THR A 185 -35.53 10.57 -10.77
C THR A 185 -35.22 9.12 -10.34
N PRO A 186 -34.34 8.40 -11.06
CA PRO A 186 -33.91 7.07 -10.64
C PRO A 186 -33.13 7.11 -9.30
N SER A 187 -33.17 6.01 -8.53
CA SER A 187 -32.45 5.93 -7.26
C SER A 187 -30.92 5.93 -7.44
N GLY A 188 -30.20 6.58 -6.52
CA GLY A 188 -28.74 6.66 -6.53
C GLY A 188 -28.17 7.67 -7.54
N ASP A 189 -28.89 8.76 -7.81
CA ASP A 189 -28.54 9.83 -8.75
C ASP A 189 -27.57 10.88 -8.16
N ALA A 190 -26.29 10.54 -8.10
CA ALA A 190 -25.25 11.47 -7.65
C ALA A 190 -25.23 12.81 -8.41
N ALA A 191 -25.66 12.83 -9.67
CA ALA A 191 -25.72 14.02 -10.52
C ALA A 191 -26.61 15.12 -9.96
N ARG A 192 -27.71 14.80 -9.26
CA ARG A 192 -28.55 15.81 -8.61
C ARG A 192 -27.77 16.58 -7.54
N TRP A 193 -27.04 15.85 -6.70
CA TRP A 193 -26.24 16.44 -5.63
C TRP A 193 -25.00 17.15 -6.17
N GLY A 194 -24.36 16.58 -7.19
CA GLY A 194 -23.26 17.21 -7.91
C GLY A 194 -23.68 18.56 -8.50
N LEU A 195 -24.83 18.59 -9.19
CA LEU A 195 -25.41 19.79 -9.77
C LEU A 195 -25.76 20.85 -8.70
N LEU A 196 -26.38 20.46 -7.58
CA LEU A 196 -26.69 21.39 -6.50
C LEU A 196 -25.43 22.08 -5.95
N HIS A 197 -24.36 21.33 -5.68
CA HIS A 197 -23.09 21.91 -5.23
C HIS A 197 -22.43 22.76 -6.31
N GLU A 198 -22.44 22.32 -7.57
CA GLU A 198 -21.88 23.07 -8.69
C GLU A 198 -22.50 24.46 -8.85
N LEU A 199 -23.81 24.56 -8.61
CA LEU A 199 -24.57 25.81 -8.72
C LEU A 199 -24.49 26.66 -7.46
N TYR A 200 -24.43 26.03 -6.27
CA TYR A 200 -24.44 26.71 -4.98
C TYR A 200 -23.45 26.07 -4.00
N PRO A 201 -22.13 26.23 -4.23
CA PRO A 201 -21.09 25.59 -3.41
C PRO A 201 -21.05 26.09 -1.96
N ASP A 202 -21.58 27.28 -1.70
CA ASP A 202 -21.67 27.87 -0.35
C ASP A 202 -22.88 27.35 0.46
N VAL A 203 -23.78 26.59 -0.18
CA VAL A 203 -25.02 26.07 0.43
C VAL A 203 -25.01 24.55 0.52
N PHE A 204 -24.40 23.87 -0.45
CA PHE A 204 -24.35 22.41 -0.50
C PHE A 204 -22.90 21.95 -0.47
N GLU A 205 -22.60 20.93 0.33
CA GLU A 205 -21.28 20.30 0.37
C GLU A 205 -21.04 19.41 -0.88
N SER A 206 -19.78 19.22 -1.29
CA SER A 206 -19.41 18.42 -2.48
C SER A 206 -19.70 16.91 -2.33
N THR A 207 -20.18 16.50 -1.16
CA THR A 207 -20.53 15.11 -0.86
C THR A 207 -21.80 14.70 -1.58
N VAL A 208 -21.69 13.89 -2.63
CA VAL A 208 -22.82 13.45 -3.46
C VAL A 208 -23.52 12.17 -2.97
N SER A 209 -23.00 11.54 -1.90
CA SER A 209 -23.55 10.32 -1.30
C SER A 209 -24.40 10.64 -0.08
N PRO A 210 -25.72 10.37 -0.08
CA PRO A 210 -26.57 10.57 1.09
C PRO A 210 -26.08 9.79 2.32
N THR A 211 -25.56 8.58 2.11
CA THR A 211 -24.96 7.77 3.18
C THR A 211 -23.76 8.46 3.80
N HIS A 212 -22.86 9.02 2.98
CA HIS A 212 -21.68 9.71 3.50
C HIS A 212 -22.06 11.03 4.19
N LYS A 213 -23.03 11.79 3.65
CA LYS A 213 -23.59 12.97 4.32
C LYS A 213 -24.00 12.64 5.75
N ARG A 214 -24.79 11.56 5.92
CA ARG A 214 -25.23 11.09 7.24
C ARG A 214 -24.06 10.71 8.15
N LEU A 215 -23.11 9.92 7.66
CA LEU A 215 -21.95 9.48 8.46
C LEU A 215 -21.08 10.67 8.92
N ILE A 216 -20.86 11.65 8.05
CA ILE A 216 -20.12 12.88 8.39
C ILE A 216 -20.87 13.67 9.47
N ILE A 217 -22.19 13.87 9.31
CA ILE A 217 -23.00 14.57 10.31
C ILE A 217 -22.97 13.85 11.65
N GLU A 218 -23.21 12.54 11.66
CA GLU A 218 -23.17 11.72 12.88
C GLU A 218 -21.81 11.83 13.58
N ARG A 219 -20.73 11.79 12.81
CA ARG A 219 -19.36 11.86 13.34
C ARG A 219 -19.07 13.21 13.99
N PHE A 220 -19.39 14.30 13.29
CA PHE A 220 -19.06 15.67 13.69
C PHE A 220 -20.25 16.40 14.31
N ALA A 221 -21.21 15.68 14.91
CA ALA A 221 -22.42 16.27 15.48
C ALA A 221 -22.13 17.38 16.51
N GLN A 222 -21.01 17.29 17.24
CA GLN A 222 -20.58 18.32 18.21
C GLN A 222 -20.18 19.65 17.54
N GLU A 223 -19.76 19.59 16.28
CA GLU A 223 -19.43 20.75 15.45
C GLU A 223 -20.63 21.25 14.62
N GLY A 224 -21.75 20.53 14.68
CA GLY A 224 -22.99 20.91 14.01
C GLY A 224 -23.80 21.92 14.80
N ASP A 225 -24.79 22.50 14.12
CA ASP A 225 -25.89 23.20 14.77
C ASP A 225 -27.06 22.22 14.97
N ASP A 226 -27.96 22.51 15.93
CA ASP A 226 -29.16 21.72 16.16
C ASP A 226 -30.20 21.96 15.05
N THR A 227 -30.01 21.28 13.93
CA THR A 227 -30.88 21.34 12.76
C THR A 227 -31.18 19.95 12.22
N SER A 228 -32.43 19.72 11.80
CA SER A 228 -32.84 18.47 11.15
C SER A 228 -32.51 18.43 9.65
N ASP A 229 -32.09 19.56 9.06
CA ASP A 229 -31.74 19.64 7.65
C ASP A 229 -30.27 19.25 7.44
N ALA A 230 -30.04 18.17 6.67
CA ALA A 230 -28.71 17.59 6.49
C ALA A 230 -27.71 18.53 5.80
N ASP A 231 -28.15 19.33 4.84
CA ASP A 231 -27.26 20.26 4.12
C ASP A 231 -26.85 21.42 5.02
N ARG A 232 -27.79 21.95 5.82
CA ARG A 232 -27.48 22.97 6.84
C ARG A 232 -26.54 22.44 7.91
N ALA A 233 -26.76 21.21 8.38
CA ALA A 233 -25.89 20.56 9.35
C ALA A 233 -24.46 20.41 8.82
N LEU A 234 -24.31 19.89 7.58
CA LEU A 234 -22.99 19.77 6.93
C LEU A 234 -22.29 21.11 6.77
N MET A 235 -23.01 22.16 6.42
CA MET A 235 -22.39 23.48 6.24
C MET A 235 -22.02 24.15 7.57
N ALA A 236 -22.75 23.88 8.65
CA ALA A 236 -22.31 24.27 9.99
C ALA A 236 -21.01 23.56 10.37
N ILE A 237 -20.96 22.23 10.19
CA ILE A 237 -19.76 21.42 10.44
C ILE A 237 -18.58 21.92 9.60
N ARG A 238 -18.80 22.17 8.30
CA ARG A 238 -17.78 22.70 7.36
C ARG A 238 -17.16 23.98 7.90
N ARG A 239 -17.99 24.95 8.25
CA ARG A 239 -17.53 26.25 8.78
C ARG A 239 -16.73 26.12 10.07
N ARG A 240 -17.12 25.21 10.97
CA ARG A 240 -16.37 25.00 12.23
C ARG A 240 -15.03 24.30 11.99
N LEU A 241 -15.03 23.24 11.19
CA LEU A 241 -13.81 22.51 10.86
C LEU A 241 -12.83 23.37 10.02
N SER A 242 -13.32 24.27 9.16
CA SER A 242 -12.46 25.22 8.42
C SER A 242 -11.54 26.03 9.36
N GLY A 243 -11.97 26.32 10.59
CA GLY A 243 -11.14 27.03 11.57
C GLY A 243 -9.89 26.27 12.01
N ALA A 244 -9.95 24.93 12.09
CA ALA A 244 -8.85 24.08 12.49
C ALA A 244 -8.07 23.49 11.31
N TRP A 245 -8.75 23.27 10.17
CA TRP A 245 -8.24 22.55 9.01
C TRP A 245 -7.94 23.44 7.80
N GLY A 246 -8.34 24.72 7.85
CA GLY A 246 -8.26 25.66 6.74
C GLY A 246 -9.43 25.49 5.76
N GLU A 247 -9.77 26.54 4.99
CA GLU A 247 -10.98 26.54 4.14
C GLU A 247 -11.00 25.47 3.04
N GLY A 248 -9.83 25.00 2.60
CA GLY A 248 -9.66 24.08 1.48
C GLY A 248 -9.71 22.59 1.81
N TYR A 249 -9.96 22.19 3.07
CA TYR A 249 -9.90 20.79 3.48
C TYR A 249 -10.94 19.91 2.75
N SER A 250 -10.69 18.60 2.69
CA SER A 250 -11.59 17.63 2.06
C SER A 250 -11.93 16.47 2.97
N TYR A 251 -13.22 16.09 3.00
CA TYR A 251 -13.67 14.87 3.68
C TYR A 251 -13.19 13.58 3.00
N TYR A 252 -12.73 13.65 1.74
CA TYR A 252 -12.33 12.49 0.93
C TYR A 252 -10.85 12.44 0.61
N ASP A 253 -10.12 13.55 0.78
CA ASP A 253 -8.69 13.56 0.52
C ASP A 253 -7.94 12.96 1.71
N ALA A 254 -7.89 11.62 1.74
CA ALA A 254 -7.14 10.89 2.74
C ALA A 254 -5.61 11.16 2.69
N SER A 255 -5.11 11.79 1.61
CA SER A 255 -3.70 12.11 1.40
C SER A 255 -3.26 13.42 2.04
N SER A 256 -4.12 14.42 2.04
CA SER A 256 -3.86 15.72 2.66
C SER A 256 -4.50 15.82 4.05
N ASP A 257 -5.70 15.25 4.23
CA ASP A 257 -6.52 15.38 5.43
C ASP A 257 -6.88 14.00 6.03
N PRO A 258 -6.48 13.70 7.27
CA PRO A 258 -6.88 12.47 7.95
C PRO A 258 -8.38 12.41 8.30
N LEU A 259 -9.15 13.46 8.02
CA LEU A 259 -10.59 13.55 8.29
C LEU A 259 -11.40 12.42 7.67
N HIS A 260 -11.00 11.93 6.49
CA HIS A 260 -11.62 10.77 5.84
C HIS A 260 -11.78 9.59 6.81
N TRP A 261 -10.74 9.29 7.58
CA TRP A 261 -10.71 8.13 8.47
C TRP A 261 -11.65 8.28 9.67
N LEU A 262 -11.97 9.51 10.07
CA LEU A 262 -12.84 9.77 11.21
C LEU A 262 -14.30 9.38 10.95
N TRP A 263 -14.78 9.52 9.72
CA TRP A 263 -16.18 9.22 9.38
C TRP A 263 -16.34 7.97 8.50
N ALA A 264 -15.28 7.53 7.81
CA ALA A 264 -15.32 6.39 6.89
C ALA A 264 -14.79 5.06 7.51
N ALA A 265 -14.30 5.07 8.76
CA ALA A 265 -13.76 3.87 9.39
C ALA A 265 -14.81 2.73 9.50
N PRO A 266 -14.44 1.47 9.24
CA PRO A 266 -15.35 0.34 9.41
C PRO A 266 -15.72 0.14 10.88
N GLN A 267 -16.96 0.49 11.26
CA GLN A 267 -17.40 0.47 12.66
C GLN A 267 -17.20 -0.89 13.36
N LYS A 268 -17.39 -2.01 12.64
CA LYS A 268 -17.17 -3.35 13.19
C LYS A 268 -15.70 -3.56 13.62
N GLN A 269 -14.77 -3.08 12.80
CA GLN A 269 -13.34 -3.21 13.07
C GLN A 269 -12.90 -2.24 14.17
N TRP A 270 -13.41 -1.00 14.15
CA TRP A 270 -13.19 -0.03 15.22
C TRP A 270 -13.66 -0.56 16.59
N ASN A 271 -14.86 -1.13 16.66
CA ASN A 271 -15.38 -1.70 17.90
C ASN A 271 -14.53 -2.89 18.40
N ALA A 272 -14.04 -3.74 17.49
CA ALA A 272 -13.13 -4.84 17.86
C ALA A 272 -11.79 -4.29 18.39
N PHE A 273 -11.26 -3.26 17.75
CA PHE A 273 -10.05 -2.56 18.19
C PHE A 273 -10.20 -1.96 19.59
N LEU A 274 -11.30 -1.23 19.84
CA LEU A 274 -11.59 -0.67 21.17
C LEU A 274 -11.83 -1.75 22.23
N SER A 275 -12.45 -2.87 21.87
CA SER A 275 -12.62 -4.01 22.77
C SER A 275 -11.28 -4.55 23.26
N TRP A 276 -10.31 -4.72 22.35
CA TRP A 276 -8.97 -5.20 22.72
C TRP A 276 -8.16 -4.15 23.48
N ALA A 277 -8.23 -2.89 23.06
CA ALA A 277 -7.59 -1.79 23.79
C ALA A 277 -8.13 -1.72 25.23
N ARG A 278 -9.45 -1.80 25.42
CA ARG A 278 -10.07 -1.85 26.74
C ARG A 278 -9.60 -3.06 27.54
N ARG A 279 -9.64 -4.26 26.95
CA ARG A 279 -9.25 -5.51 27.63
C ARG A 279 -7.81 -5.47 28.13
N LEU A 280 -6.89 -4.91 27.35
CA LEU A 280 -5.50 -4.69 27.78
C LEU A 280 -5.41 -3.64 28.88
N TRP A 281 -6.08 -2.51 28.72
CA TRP A 281 -6.06 -1.42 29.70
C TRP A 281 -6.56 -1.85 31.09
N GLU A 282 -7.57 -2.72 31.13
CA GLU A 282 -8.12 -3.30 32.37
C GLU A 282 -7.26 -4.45 32.94
N THR A 283 -6.20 -4.89 32.24
CA THR A 283 -5.30 -5.95 32.71
C THR A 283 -4.26 -5.39 33.68
N THR A 284 -4.47 -5.63 34.98
CA THR A 284 -3.66 -5.07 36.06
C THR A 284 -2.19 -5.49 36.04
N GLU A 285 -1.88 -6.67 35.49
CA GLU A 285 -0.51 -7.21 35.39
C GLU A 285 0.41 -6.37 34.49
N LEU A 286 -0.16 -5.63 33.53
CA LEU A 286 0.61 -4.83 32.58
C LEU A 286 1.16 -3.54 33.21
N ASP A 287 0.55 -3.03 34.29
CA ASP A 287 0.97 -1.83 35.03
C ASP A 287 1.50 -0.70 34.12
N PHE A 288 0.60 -0.07 33.37
CA PHE A 288 0.94 0.96 32.37
C PHE A 288 1.68 2.16 32.98
N ASP A 289 1.42 2.49 34.25
CA ASP A 289 2.15 3.56 34.94
C ASP A 289 3.63 3.22 35.07
N ARG A 290 3.95 1.99 35.49
CA ARG A 290 5.32 1.53 35.65
C ARG A 290 6.03 1.28 34.33
N HIS A 291 5.41 0.53 33.42
CA HIS A 291 6.11 0.03 32.22
C HIS A 291 6.04 0.99 31.04
N GLU A 292 4.92 1.70 30.85
CA GLU A 292 4.72 2.52 29.65
C GLU A 292 4.81 4.03 29.91
N ARG A 293 4.47 4.52 31.10
CA ARG A 293 4.40 5.96 31.37
C ARG A 293 5.67 6.53 32.03
N SER A 294 6.16 5.89 33.09
CA SER A 294 7.21 6.45 33.95
C SER A 294 8.52 6.78 33.20
N HIS A 295 8.98 5.88 32.33
CA HIS A 295 10.22 6.11 31.56
C HIS A 295 10.08 7.27 30.55
N LYS A 296 8.89 7.44 29.95
CA LYS A 296 8.61 8.53 29.00
C LYS A 296 8.58 9.89 29.70
N LEU A 297 8.03 9.95 30.91
CA LEU A 297 8.05 11.17 31.74
C LEU A 297 9.49 11.57 32.14
N GLU A 298 10.34 10.59 32.43
CA GLU A 298 11.76 10.84 32.74
C GLU A 298 12.48 11.46 31.54
N VAL A 299 12.30 10.88 30.34
CA VAL A 299 12.86 11.40 29.08
C VAL A 299 12.32 12.80 28.78
N ALA A 300 11.01 13.01 28.93
CA ALA A 300 10.36 14.32 28.74
C ALA A 300 10.93 15.40 29.67
N GLY A 301 11.20 15.05 30.93
CA GLY A 301 11.83 15.94 31.91
C GLY A 301 13.21 16.43 31.45
N LYS A 302 14.05 15.51 30.97
CA LYS A 302 15.38 15.83 30.45
C LYS A 302 15.33 16.69 29.18
N LEU A 303 14.45 16.35 28.25
CA LEU A 303 14.29 17.15 27.03
C LEU A 303 13.68 18.53 27.33
N SER A 304 12.82 18.65 28.35
CA SER A 304 12.28 19.94 28.80
C SER A 304 13.35 20.86 29.39
N GLU A 305 14.32 20.30 30.14
CA GLU A 305 15.50 21.04 30.61
C GLU A 305 16.31 21.58 29.42
N ALA A 306 16.55 20.72 28.41
CA ALA A 306 17.24 21.10 27.19
C ALA A 306 16.51 22.20 26.40
N ARG A 307 15.18 22.09 26.26
CA ARG A 307 14.34 23.10 25.60
C ARG A 307 14.45 24.48 26.26
N ARG A 308 14.43 24.55 27.59
CA ARG A 308 14.59 25.82 28.31
C ARG A 308 15.97 26.43 28.14
N ALA A 309 17.00 25.60 27.96
CA ALA A 309 18.38 26.04 27.79
C ALA A 309 18.73 26.44 26.35
N ALA A 310 17.97 25.99 25.34
CA ALA A 310 18.25 26.15 23.91
C ALA A 310 18.49 27.60 23.44
N THR A 311 18.03 28.60 24.22
CA THR A 311 18.21 30.03 23.97
C THR A 311 19.25 30.72 24.85
N ASP A 312 19.56 30.16 26.03
CA ASP A 312 20.17 30.93 27.12
C ASP A 312 21.50 30.35 27.63
N SER A 313 21.89 29.14 27.19
CA SER A 313 23.12 28.47 27.63
C SER A 313 23.96 28.01 26.46
N PRO A 314 25.29 28.29 26.40
CA PRO A 314 26.16 27.76 25.36
C PRO A 314 26.23 26.22 25.34
N ASP A 315 25.89 25.56 26.45
CA ASP A 315 25.94 24.10 26.61
C ASP A 315 24.63 23.39 26.20
N TRP A 316 23.66 24.12 25.64
CA TRP A 316 22.36 23.56 25.29
C TRP A 316 22.40 22.37 24.29
N PRO A 317 23.33 22.30 23.31
CA PRO A 317 23.43 21.14 22.42
C PRO A 317 23.70 19.84 23.18
N ASP A 318 24.53 19.91 24.23
CA ASP A 318 24.87 18.76 25.07
C ASP A 318 23.70 18.33 25.95
N LEU A 319 22.82 19.27 26.35
CA LEU A 319 21.59 18.96 27.07
C LEU A 319 20.56 18.24 26.18
N VAL A 320 20.43 18.64 24.90
CA VAL A 320 19.58 17.94 23.92
C VAL A 320 20.11 16.53 23.69
N ARG A 321 21.43 16.39 23.52
CA ARG A 321 22.11 15.09 23.40
C ARG A 321 21.87 14.22 24.64
N ALA A 322 22.00 14.78 25.85
CA ALA A 322 21.78 14.06 27.10
C ALA A 322 20.33 13.57 27.25
N GLY A 323 19.35 14.34 26.80
CA GLY A 323 17.95 13.93 26.78
C GLY A 323 17.66 12.83 25.74
N LEU A 324 18.17 12.99 24.51
CA LEU A 324 17.96 12.00 23.44
C LEU A 324 18.69 10.69 23.70
N ASN A 325 19.86 10.73 24.34
CA ASN A 325 20.66 9.55 24.69
C ASN A 325 20.40 9.04 26.11
N HIS A 326 19.35 9.53 26.78
CA HIS A 326 19.00 9.04 28.10
C HIS A 326 18.75 7.53 28.06
N LYS A 327 19.25 6.77 29.05
CA LYS A 327 19.11 5.31 29.12
C LYS A 327 17.66 4.81 29.00
N SER A 328 16.72 5.61 29.53
CA SER A 328 15.29 5.32 29.50
C SER A 328 14.63 5.67 28.15
N ASN A 329 15.37 6.22 27.18
CA ASN A 329 14.87 6.53 25.84
C ASN A 329 15.09 5.36 24.88
N ASN A 330 14.08 4.49 24.82
CA ASN A 330 13.93 3.42 23.82
C ASN A 330 13.00 3.84 22.65
N LEU A 331 12.61 5.12 22.58
CA LEU A 331 11.57 5.63 21.67
C LEU A 331 12.14 6.04 20.30
N THR A 332 13.44 6.33 20.26
CA THR A 332 14.19 6.76 19.08
C THR A 332 15.48 5.96 18.98
N SER A 333 15.73 5.35 17.81
CA SER A 333 16.94 4.57 17.60
C SER A 333 18.20 5.45 17.63
N THR A 334 19.31 4.86 18.08
CA THR A 334 20.64 5.50 18.07
C THR A 334 21.01 6.01 16.67
N PHE A 335 20.66 5.27 15.63
CA PHE A 335 20.85 5.63 14.22
C PHE A 335 20.16 6.96 13.84
N ASN A 336 19.01 7.26 14.44
CA ASN A 336 18.29 8.50 14.16
C ASN A 336 18.81 9.69 14.99
N ARG A 337 19.15 9.48 16.27
CA ARG A 337 19.54 10.58 17.18
C ARG A 337 20.98 11.05 17.04
N LEU A 338 21.93 10.19 16.71
CA LEU A 338 23.37 10.56 16.63
C LEU A 338 23.67 11.61 15.55
N PRO A 339 23.26 11.43 14.28
CA PRO A 339 23.46 12.44 13.22
C PRO A 339 22.84 13.79 13.54
N LEU A 340 21.66 13.81 14.17
CA LEU A 340 21.02 15.05 14.61
C LEU A 340 21.86 15.72 15.71
N ASN A 341 22.31 14.97 16.71
CA ASN A 341 23.15 15.50 17.79
C ASN A 341 24.46 16.09 17.26
N ASP A 342 25.14 15.38 16.35
CA ASP A 342 26.40 15.84 15.78
C ASP A 342 26.20 17.10 14.94
N TRP A 343 25.14 17.12 14.10
CA TRP A 343 24.79 18.28 13.30
C TRP A 343 24.41 19.50 14.15
N VAL A 344 23.62 19.33 15.21
CA VAL A 344 23.24 20.41 16.13
C VAL A 344 24.46 20.99 16.85
N ARG A 345 25.41 20.14 17.24
CA ARG A 345 26.66 20.58 17.87
C ARG A 345 27.55 21.36 16.89
N GLU A 346 27.61 20.94 15.63
CA GLU A 346 28.38 21.60 14.59
C GLU A 346 27.71 22.91 14.09
N ASN A 347 26.38 22.97 14.15
CA ASN A 347 25.57 24.07 13.62
C ASN A 347 24.54 24.56 14.66
N PRO A 348 24.98 25.13 15.80
CA PRO A 348 24.09 25.44 16.92
C PRO A 348 23.02 26.49 16.55
N ALA A 349 23.32 27.49 15.73
CA ALA A 349 22.31 28.48 15.33
C ALA A 349 21.15 27.83 14.53
N ASP A 350 21.48 27.00 13.55
CA ASP A 350 20.50 26.31 12.71
C ASP A 350 19.75 25.22 13.49
N GLY A 351 20.45 24.50 14.38
CA GLY A 351 19.86 23.53 15.29
C GLY A 351 18.85 24.17 16.24
N ALA A 352 19.19 25.32 16.84
CA ALA A 352 18.27 26.08 17.68
C ALA A 352 17.04 26.53 16.88
N HIS A 353 17.25 27.08 15.67
CA HIS A 353 16.15 27.48 14.80
C HIS A 353 15.20 26.30 14.49
N ALA A 354 15.74 25.14 14.11
CA ALA A 354 14.95 23.95 13.84
C ALA A 354 14.12 23.51 15.05
N LEU A 355 14.74 23.45 16.24
CA LEU A 355 14.06 23.03 17.46
C LEU A 355 13.00 24.04 17.92
N HIS A 356 13.24 25.35 17.77
CA HIS A 356 12.23 26.37 18.04
C HIS A 356 11.06 26.28 17.08
N THR A 357 11.31 26.10 15.79
CA THR A 357 10.23 25.85 14.82
C THR A 357 9.37 24.65 15.22
N LEU A 358 9.99 23.56 15.70
CA LEU A 358 9.24 22.41 16.19
C LEU A 358 8.45 22.75 17.48
N TRP A 359 9.10 23.31 18.49
CA TRP A 359 8.49 23.49 19.81
C TRP A 359 7.54 24.68 19.91
N ASP A 360 7.71 25.73 19.13
CA ASP A 360 6.92 26.95 19.25
C ASP A 360 5.73 26.93 18.31
N ASP A 361 5.84 26.28 17.14
CA ASP A 361 4.75 26.21 16.16
C ASP A 361 3.88 24.96 16.30
N ALA A 362 4.36 23.88 16.95
CA ALA A 362 3.53 22.70 17.16
C ALA A 362 2.27 23.03 17.98
N ARG A 363 1.12 22.51 17.54
CA ARG A 363 -0.18 22.69 18.19
C ARG A 363 -0.88 21.34 18.39
N PRO A 364 -1.62 21.12 19.50
CA PRO A 364 -2.35 19.88 19.72
C PRO A 364 -3.39 19.57 18.64
N GLU A 365 -4.03 20.63 18.11
CA GLU A 365 -5.03 20.57 17.05
C GLU A 365 -4.45 20.22 15.68
N ASN A 366 -3.22 20.64 15.38
CA ASN A 366 -2.52 20.27 14.15
C ASN A 366 -1.00 20.44 14.31
N VAL A 367 -0.29 19.31 14.39
CA VAL A 367 1.16 19.26 14.58
C VAL A 367 1.93 19.25 13.25
N ALA A 368 1.24 19.00 12.12
CA ALA A 368 1.89 18.70 10.85
C ALA A 368 2.79 19.83 10.31
N PRO A 369 2.37 21.11 10.31
CA PRO A 369 3.19 22.19 9.76
C PRO A 369 4.54 22.35 10.48
N ALA A 370 4.55 22.21 11.80
CA ALA A 370 5.76 22.35 12.63
C ALA A 370 6.74 21.20 12.37
N VAL A 371 6.24 19.97 12.27
CA VAL A 371 7.07 18.77 12.00
C VAL A 371 7.64 18.80 10.59
N ASP A 372 6.86 19.23 9.59
CA ASP A 372 7.33 19.31 8.22
C ASP A 372 8.36 20.44 8.04
N ALA A 373 8.17 21.56 8.73
CA ALA A 373 9.15 22.64 8.78
C ALA A 373 10.45 22.18 9.46
N PHE A 374 10.34 21.52 10.61
CA PHE A 374 11.47 20.89 11.29
C PHE A 374 12.22 19.92 10.38
N GLY A 375 11.51 19.00 9.71
CA GLY A 375 12.11 18.03 8.79
C GLY A 375 12.93 18.67 7.66
N ARG A 376 12.43 19.78 7.08
CA ARG A 376 13.19 20.55 6.07
C ARG A 376 14.44 21.19 6.66
N LEU A 377 14.36 21.74 7.87
CA LEU A 377 15.47 22.42 8.54
C LEU A 377 16.58 21.44 8.95
N ILE A 378 16.24 20.21 9.33
CA ILE A 378 17.22 19.19 9.73
C ILE A 378 17.73 18.33 8.57
N ALA A 379 17.27 18.53 7.33
CA ALA A 379 17.74 17.77 6.18
C ALA A 379 19.28 17.71 6.04
N PRO A 380 20.05 18.79 6.35
CA PRO A 380 21.52 18.74 6.34
C PRO A 380 22.16 17.78 7.35
N SER A 381 21.42 17.32 8.37
CA SER A 381 21.87 16.26 9.30
C SER A 381 21.87 14.85 8.68
N GLY A 382 21.51 14.72 7.40
CA GLY A 382 21.36 13.43 6.71
C GLY A 382 20.09 12.67 7.11
N ARG A 383 19.19 13.28 7.89
CA ARG A 383 17.89 12.71 8.27
C ARG A 383 16.80 13.19 7.33
N THR A 384 16.63 12.48 6.22
CA THR A 384 15.66 12.85 5.16
C THR A 384 14.47 11.90 5.06
N THR A 385 14.56 10.69 5.63
CA THR A 385 13.47 9.71 5.53
C THR A 385 12.28 10.09 6.40
N PRO A 386 11.03 9.89 5.93
CA PRO A 386 9.86 10.30 6.70
C PRO A 386 9.75 9.63 8.08
N GLY A 387 10.15 8.37 8.19
CA GLY A 387 10.15 7.63 9.45
C GLY A 387 11.14 8.18 10.47
N ALA A 388 12.33 8.57 10.03
CA ALA A 388 13.35 9.16 10.91
C ALA A 388 12.92 10.53 11.43
N VAL A 389 12.42 11.40 10.53
CA VAL A 389 11.92 12.74 10.91
C VAL A 389 10.74 12.63 11.89
N LEU A 390 9.78 11.73 11.63
CA LEU A 390 8.64 11.50 12.52
C LEU A 390 9.05 11.04 13.92
N SER A 391 9.93 10.04 14.00
CA SER A 391 10.41 9.48 15.27
C SER A 391 11.18 10.52 16.09
N LEU A 392 12.05 11.31 15.43
CA LEU A 392 12.79 12.39 16.08
C LEU A 392 11.87 13.52 16.54
N ALA A 393 11.01 14.02 15.65
CA ALA A 393 10.13 15.15 15.96
C ALA A 393 9.16 14.80 17.10
N SER A 394 8.53 13.62 17.06
CA SER A 394 7.61 13.20 18.12
C SER A 394 8.30 12.98 19.47
N THR A 395 9.55 12.49 19.49
CA THR A 395 10.34 12.39 20.73
C THR A 395 10.71 13.77 21.27
N LEU A 396 11.18 14.69 20.42
CA LEU A 396 11.56 16.04 20.82
C LEU A 396 10.36 16.86 21.32
N LEU A 397 9.16 16.60 20.79
CA LEU A 397 7.93 17.26 21.24
C LEU A 397 7.50 16.85 22.67
N LEU A 398 8.04 15.77 23.23
CA LEU A 398 7.89 15.47 24.67
C LEU A 398 8.37 16.63 25.56
N ALA A 399 9.36 17.41 25.10
CA ALA A 399 9.84 18.61 25.81
C ALA A 399 8.80 19.74 25.85
N LYS A 400 7.80 19.70 24.97
CA LYS A 400 6.76 20.72 24.87
C LYS A 400 5.62 20.43 25.82
N ASP A 401 5.04 19.24 25.70
CA ASP A 401 3.98 18.72 26.54
C ASP A 401 3.86 17.21 26.27
N GLU A 402 4.32 16.40 27.22
CA GLU A 402 4.38 14.96 27.10
C GLU A 402 3.01 14.28 27.01
N LYS A 403 1.95 14.95 27.49
CA LYS A 403 0.58 14.44 27.49
C LYS A 403 -0.14 14.76 26.19
N GLN A 404 0.27 15.83 25.50
CA GLN A 404 -0.30 16.24 24.22
C GLN A 404 0.50 15.72 23.02
N PHE A 405 1.81 15.52 23.18
CA PHE A 405 2.71 15.11 22.11
C PHE A 405 3.51 13.85 22.46
N PRO A 406 2.83 12.70 22.68
CA PRO A 406 3.54 11.46 22.96
C PRO A 406 4.33 10.96 21.74
N PRO A 407 5.35 10.12 21.94
CA PRO A 407 6.26 9.65 20.90
C PRO A 407 5.59 8.62 19.99
N VAL A 408 5.91 8.65 18.69
CA VAL A 408 5.35 7.74 17.69
C VAL A 408 6.45 7.24 16.76
N THR A 409 6.39 5.98 16.35
CA THR A 409 7.19 5.43 15.26
C THR A 409 6.29 5.07 14.08
N ILE A 410 6.83 5.13 12.86
CA ILE A 410 6.03 4.89 11.66
C ILE A 410 5.51 3.44 11.58
N GLU A 411 6.30 2.47 12.02
CA GLU A 411 5.91 1.05 12.03
C GLU A 411 4.75 0.80 12.99
N THR A 412 4.86 1.31 14.22
CA THR A 412 3.82 1.17 15.22
C THR A 412 2.55 1.94 14.81
N ALA A 413 2.68 3.14 14.25
CA ALA A 413 1.52 3.89 13.73
C ALA A 413 0.80 3.13 12.61
N ARG A 414 1.53 2.56 11.63
CA ARG A 414 0.96 1.76 10.55
C ARG A 414 0.23 0.52 11.08
N ALA A 415 0.80 -0.16 12.08
CA ALA A 415 0.16 -1.30 12.72
C ALA A 415 -1.14 -0.87 13.42
N MET A 416 -1.12 0.21 14.20
CA MET A 416 -2.30 0.75 14.89
C MET A 416 -3.41 1.14 13.89
N TRP A 417 -3.10 1.84 12.80
CA TRP A 417 -4.09 2.21 11.78
C TRP A 417 -4.70 0.99 11.09
N ARG A 418 -3.90 -0.04 10.80
CA ARG A 418 -4.41 -1.30 10.24
C ARG A 418 -5.40 -1.96 11.20
N LEU A 419 -5.06 -2.07 12.48
CA LEU A 419 -5.94 -2.70 13.48
C LEU A 419 -7.23 -1.90 13.69
N ALA A 420 -7.14 -0.57 13.72
CA ALA A 420 -8.28 0.34 13.83
C ALA A 420 -9.18 0.38 12.58
N GLY A 421 -8.79 -0.26 11.47
CA GLY A 421 -9.53 -0.21 10.20
C GLY A 421 -9.35 1.10 9.42
N TRP A 422 -8.32 1.88 9.75
CA TRP A 422 -7.97 3.12 9.06
C TRP A 422 -7.07 2.86 7.83
N GLY A 423 -6.69 1.61 7.55
CA GLY A 423 -5.91 1.27 6.36
C GLY A 423 -4.48 1.83 6.36
N ALA A 424 -3.88 1.90 5.18
CA ALA A 424 -2.50 2.35 5.00
C ALA A 424 -2.35 3.89 4.99
N ALA A 425 -1.12 4.36 5.18
CA ALA A 425 -0.78 5.75 4.90
C ALA A 425 -0.77 6.01 3.38
N PRO A 426 -1.27 7.17 2.92
CA PRO A 426 -1.07 7.65 1.56
C PRO A 426 0.43 7.65 1.18
N PRO A 427 0.80 7.27 -0.06
CA PRO A 427 2.21 7.15 -0.48
C PRO A 427 3.04 8.43 -0.26
N ASP A 428 2.42 9.60 -0.43
CA ASP A 428 3.10 10.91 -0.38
C ASP A 428 2.92 11.64 0.97
N SER A 429 2.57 10.91 2.03
CA SER A 429 2.33 11.51 3.35
C SER A 429 3.61 12.13 3.92
N THR A 430 3.55 13.41 4.28
CA THR A 430 4.66 14.08 4.97
C THR A 430 4.81 13.54 6.41
N PRO A 431 6.00 13.69 7.04
CA PRO A 431 6.22 13.27 8.43
C PRO A 431 5.21 13.91 9.40
N GLY A 432 4.88 15.17 9.19
CA GLY A 432 3.89 15.90 9.96
C GLY A 432 2.49 15.35 9.78
N HIS A 433 2.08 15.03 8.54
CA HIS A 433 0.78 14.42 8.28
C HIS A 433 0.66 13.05 8.98
N LEU A 434 1.71 12.23 8.90
CA LEU A 434 1.78 10.93 9.57
C LEU A 434 1.65 11.04 11.09
N LEU A 435 2.36 11.99 11.72
CA LEU A 435 2.26 12.21 13.16
C LEU A 435 0.87 12.72 13.57
N HIS A 436 0.34 13.69 12.83
CA HIS A 436 -0.98 14.25 13.10
C HIS A 436 -2.07 13.17 13.02
N ARG A 437 -2.00 12.30 12.01
CA ARG A 437 -2.90 11.15 11.87
C ARG A 437 -2.80 10.16 13.04
N ALA A 438 -1.61 9.95 13.61
CA ALA A 438 -1.46 9.11 14.79
C ALA A 438 -2.13 9.74 16.03
N TYR A 439 -1.98 11.06 16.22
CA TYR A 439 -2.63 11.76 17.33
C TYR A 439 -4.16 11.79 17.21
N LEU A 440 -4.70 11.88 16.00
CA LEU A 440 -6.15 11.75 15.81
C LEU A 440 -6.67 10.38 16.20
N LEU A 441 -5.92 9.31 15.89
CA LEU A 441 -6.28 7.99 16.38
C LEU A 441 -6.30 7.95 17.93
N PHE A 442 -5.34 8.62 18.57
CA PHE A 442 -5.30 8.69 20.03
C PHE A 442 -6.50 9.44 20.62
N ASP A 443 -6.86 10.56 20.00
CA ASP A 443 -8.03 11.35 20.37
C ASP A 443 -9.32 10.54 20.23
N GLU A 444 -9.42 9.70 19.20
CA GLU A 444 -10.58 8.83 19.00
C GLU A 444 -10.70 7.75 20.07
N VAL A 445 -9.58 7.16 20.50
CA VAL A 445 -9.60 6.25 21.64
C VAL A 445 -10.01 6.99 22.92
N LEU A 446 -9.46 8.19 23.18
CA LEU A 446 -9.85 9.01 24.33
C LEU A 446 -11.32 9.40 24.32
N ARG A 447 -11.89 9.66 23.14
CA ARG A 447 -13.31 10.00 22.97
C ARG A 447 -14.23 8.86 23.36
N ASP A 448 -13.88 7.63 22.99
CA ASP A 448 -14.74 6.44 23.20
C ASP A 448 -14.43 5.70 24.52
N ALA A 449 -13.28 5.96 25.12
CA ALA A 449 -12.87 5.39 26.41
C ALA A 449 -13.66 5.80 27.66
N PRO A 450 -14.44 6.91 27.76
CA PRO A 450 -15.17 7.27 28.98
C PRO A 450 -16.21 6.24 29.44
N THR A 451 -16.51 5.24 28.60
CA THR A 451 -17.35 4.09 28.93
C THR A 451 -16.61 2.98 29.71
N TRP A 452 -15.30 3.11 29.88
CA TRP A 452 -14.44 2.15 30.59
C TRP A 452 -14.43 2.46 32.08
N GLU A 453 -14.20 1.44 32.92
CA GLU A 453 -14.23 1.62 34.37
C GLU A 453 -13.16 2.60 34.86
N ASN A 454 -11.97 2.54 34.26
CA ASN A 454 -10.89 3.50 34.45
C ASN A 454 -10.40 3.93 33.06
N PRO A 455 -10.81 5.07 32.51
CA PRO A 455 -10.35 5.50 31.18
C PRO A 455 -8.88 5.99 31.19
N PRO A 456 -8.15 5.86 30.07
CA PRO A 456 -6.87 6.54 29.85
C PRO A 456 -6.99 8.05 30.11
N ARG A 457 -5.96 8.64 30.74
CA ARG A 457 -5.99 10.05 31.20
C ARG A 457 -5.72 11.06 30.09
N ASP A 458 -4.84 10.71 29.16
CA ASP A 458 -4.30 11.59 28.13
C ASP A 458 -3.74 10.78 26.95
N ARG A 459 -3.23 11.47 25.91
CA ARG A 459 -2.67 10.79 24.73
C ARG A 459 -1.46 9.93 25.08
N LEU A 460 -0.74 10.20 26.16
CA LEU A 460 0.42 9.40 26.59
C LEU A 460 -0.01 8.03 27.08
N ASP A 461 -1.11 7.94 27.84
CA ASP A 461 -1.69 6.65 28.22
C ASP A 461 -2.17 5.86 27.00
N VAL A 462 -2.85 6.53 26.07
CA VAL A 462 -3.32 5.87 24.84
C VAL A 462 -2.14 5.41 23.98
N GLN A 463 -1.09 6.22 23.89
CA GLN A 463 0.12 5.83 23.18
C GLN A 463 0.72 4.56 23.80
N GLY A 464 0.88 4.49 25.12
CA GLY A 464 1.36 3.30 25.82
C GLY A 464 0.47 2.09 25.59
N LEU A 465 -0.84 2.26 25.77
CA LEU A 465 -1.85 1.23 25.54
C LEU A 465 -1.77 0.64 24.13
N LEU A 466 -1.78 1.49 23.11
CA LEU A 466 -1.77 1.06 21.73
C LEU A 466 -0.41 0.46 21.32
N TRP A 467 0.68 0.93 21.93
CA TRP A 467 2.01 0.37 21.75
C TRP A 467 2.07 -1.06 22.30
N THR A 468 1.55 -1.29 23.51
CA THR A 468 1.37 -2.63 24.08
C THR A 468 0.42 -3.48 23.24
N LEU A 469 -0.68 -2.91 22.71
CA LEU A 469 -1.60 -3.60 21.80
C LEU A 469 -0.93 -4.04 20.49
N VAL A 470 0.17 -3.43 20.08
CA VAL A 470 0.93 -3.91 18.91
C VAL A 470 2.03 -4.89 19.31
N ARG A 471 2.67 -4.69 20.46
CA ARG A 471 3.94 -5.34 20.81
C ARG A 471 3.89 -6.41 21.89
N LEU A 472 2.77 -6.59 22.59
CA LEU A 472 2.66 -7.58 23.67
C LEU A 472 3.09 -8.97 23.17
N GLY A 473 4.25 -9.46 23.60
CA GLY A 473 4.84 -10.72 23.13
C GLY A 473 4.42 -11.93 23.96
N GLU A 474 4.03 -11.69 25.22
CA GLU A 474 3.68 -12.74 26.18
C GLU A 474 2.25 -12.57 26.67
N LYS A 475 1.59 -13.72 26.90
CA LYS A 475 0.22 -13.77 27.42
C LYS A 475 0.23 -13.39 28.91
N PRO A 476 -0.61 -12.43 29.35
CA PRO A 476 -0.78 -12.16 30.77
C PRO A 476 -1.32 -13.39 31.53
N ASP A 477 -0.88 -13.61 32.76
CA ASP A 477 -1.25 -14.78 33.58
C ASP A 477 -2.77 -14.87 33.82
N THR A 478 -3.43 -13.71 33.92
CA THR A 478 -4.89 -13.61 34.08
C THR A 478 -5.70 -13.96 32.83
N TRP A 479 -5.06 -14.17 31.68
CA TRP A 479 -5.74 -14.44 30.40
C TRP A 479 -5.80 -15.94 30.09
N SER A 480 -6.93 -16.37 29.56
CA SER A 480 -7.08 -17.73 29.01
C SER A 480 -6.33 -17.88 27.67
N GLU A 481 -5.97 -19.13 27.31
CA GLU A 481 -5.36 -19.42 25.99
C GLU A 481 -6.26 -18.98 24.83
N ALA A 482 -7.58 -19.16 24.97
CA ALA A 482 -8.54 -18.76 23.94
C ALA A 482 -8.56 -17.24 23.72
N GLU A 483 -8.53 -16.44 24.80
CA GLU A 483 -8.43 -14.97 24.68
C GLU A 483 -7.12 -14.54 24.02
N TRP A 484 -6.02 -15.24 24.30
CA TRP A 484 -4.73 -14.97 23.68
C TRP A 484 -4.72 -15.28 22.19
N ASP A 485 -5.23 -16.45 21.80
CA ASP A 485 -5.36 -16.84 20.40
C ASP A 485 -6.26 -15.86 19.62
N ASP A 486 -7.36 -15.40 20.23
CA ASP A 486 -8.25 -14.41 19.62
C ASP A 486 -7.55 -13.04 19.44
N LEU A 487 -6.70 -12.61 20.38
CA LEU A 487 -5.88 -11.40 20.24
C LEU A 487 -4.85 -11.57 19.11
N LEU A 488 -4.17 -12.71 19.03
CA LEU A 488 -3.20 -13.00 17.97
C LEU A 488 -3.89 -13.05 16.59
N ALA A 489 -5.08 -13.65 16.51
CA ALA A 489 -5.89 -13.66 15.30
C ALA A 489 -6.34 -12.24 14.89
N PHE A 490 -6.74 -11.41 15.86
CA PHE A 490 -7.07 -10.00 15.63
C PHE A 490 -5.88 -9.20 15.12
N ARG A 491 -4.69 -9.43 15.70
CA ARG A 491 -3.44 -8.82 15.23
C ARG A 491 -3.05 -9.30 13.84
N GLY A 492 -3.38 -10.55 13.48
CA GLY A 492 -2.87 -11.25 12.31
C GLY A 492 -1.48 -11.81 12.58
N ALA A 493 -1.13 -12.91 11.90
CA ALA A 493 0.10 -13.66 12.13
C ALA A 493 1.37 -12.88 11.75
N VAL A 494 1.88 -12.04 12.67
CA VAL A 494 3.29 -11.64 12.82
C VAL A 494 3.53 -11.26 14.30
N PRO A 495 4.42 -11.93 15.04
CA PRO A 495 4.94 -11.41 16.31
C PRO A 495 5.84 -10.20 16.05
N PHE A 496 5.70 -9.15 16.85
CA PHE A 496 6.67 -8.06 16.88
C PHE A 496 7.94 -8.58 17.60
N GLU A 497 9.06 -8.76 16.90
CA GLU A 497 10.34 -9.10 17.54
C GLU A 497 10.89 -7.87 18.28
N GLU A 498 11.19 -8.02 19.56
CA GLU A 498 11.86 -7.02 20.40
C GLU A 498 13.23 -6.67 19.80
N GLY A 499 13.45 -5.39 19.50
CA GLY A 499 14.78 -4.87 19.22
C GLY A 499 15.55 -4.75 20.54
N ASP A 500 16.60 -5.55 20.68
CA ASP A 500 17.53 -5.63 21.80
C ASP A 500 17.92 -4.24 22.39
N GLU A 501 17.97 -4.17 23.73
CA GLU A 501 18.70 -3.13 24.46
C GLU A 501 20.19 -3.15 24.06
N PRO A 502 20.82 -2.02 23.70
CA PRO A 502 22.26 -1.99 23.57
C PRO A 502 22.88 -1.74 24.95
N LEU A 503 23.49 -2.80 25.50
CA LEU A 503 24.57 -2.66 26.46
C LEU A 503 25.68 -1.78 25.87
N GLU A 504 26.20 -0.89 26.72
CA GLU A 504 27.29 0.03 26.45
C GLU A 504 28.50 -0.69 25.85
N GLU A 505 28.85 -0.39 24.59
CA GLU A 505 30.23 -0.35 24.13
C GLU A 505 30.33 0.53 22.86
N GLU A 506 31.40 1.32 22.80
CA GLU A 506 31.64 2.38 21.82
C GLU A 506 31.58 1.87 20.37
N ILE A 507 30.76 2.49 19.50
CA ILE A 507 30.75 2.18 18.05
C ILE A 507 31.00 3.44 17.21
N PRO A 508 31.98 3.42 16.29
CA PRO A 508 32.21 4.43 15.27
C PRO A 508 31.08 4.48 14.23
N THR A 509 30.91 5.62 13.55
CA THR A 509 30.03 5.86 12.38
C THR A 509 29.84 4.63 11.46
N THR A 510 28.60 4.17 11.23
CA THR A 510 28.32 3.14 10.20
C THR A 510 27.04 3.40 9.39
N GLU A 511 27.18 3.15 8.09
CA GLU A 511 26.16 3.03 7.04
C GLU A 511 25.06 2.01 7.39
N VAL A 512 23.86 2.16 6.80
CA VAL A 512 22.79 1.15 6.88
C VAL A 512 23.24 -0.12 6.15
N ASP A 513 23.26 -1.23 6.86
CA ASP A 513 23.72 -2.52 6.33
C ASP A 513 22.59 -3.31 5.66
N TYR A 514 22.13 -2.84 4.50
CA TYR A 514 21.06 -3.49 3.74
C TYR A 514 21.36 -4.96 3.39
N LEU A 515 22.64 -5.29 3.16
CA LEU A 515 23.07 -6.66 2.89
C LEU A 515 23.03 -7.54 4.15
N GLY A 516 23.41 -7.01 5.31
CA GLY A 516 23.26 -7.68 6.60
C GLY A 516 21.80 -7.98 6.94
N ASP A 517 20.90 -7.03 6.68
CA ASP A 517 19.46 -7.21 6.88
C ASP A 517 18.90 -8.30 5.96
N ALA A 518 19.29 -8.29 4.68
CA ALA A 518 18.88 -9.32 3.73
C ALA A 518 19.43 -10.71 4.12
N ALA A 519 20.68 -10.79 4.56
CA ALA A 519 21.28 -12.04 5.04
C ALA A 519 20.50 -12.62 6.22
N THR A 520 20.16 -11.75 7.17
CA THR A 520 19.33 -12.08 8.32
C THR A 520 17.99 -12.62 7.87
N GLN A 521 17.20 -11.86 7.09
CA GLN A 521 15.86 -12.28 6.64
C GLN A 521 15.87 -13.60 5.84
N LEU A 522 16.92 -13.85 5.06
CA LEU A 522 17.03 -15.03 4.21
C LEU A 522 17.55 -16.28 4.94
N SER A 523 17.99 -16.16 6.20
CA SER A 523 18.72 -17.23 6.92
C SER A 523 19.99 -17.69 6.17
N LEU A 524 20.61 -16.76 5.44
CA LEU A 524 21.83 -16.98 4.67
C LEU A 524 23.00 -16.24 5.32
N ASP A 525 24.21 -16.72 5.06
CA ASP A 525 25.43 -16.08 5.53
C ASP A 525 25.64 -14.75 4.77
N ARG A 526 25.98 -13.68 5.49
CA ARG A 526 26.27 -12.37 4.89
C ARG A 526 27.34 -12.45 3.81
N SER A 527 28.41 -13.20 4.06
CA SER A 527 29.51 -13.40 3.12
C SER A 527 29.07 -13.97 1.77
N PHE A 528 27.98 -14.76 1.75
CA PHE A 528 27.42 -15.28 0.50
C PHE A 528 26.74 -14.17 -0.32
N LEU A 529 25.99 -13.27 0.33
CA LEU A 529 25.39 -12.13 -0.37
C LEU A 529 26.44 -11.12 -0.84
N GLU A 530 27.49 -10.90 -0.04
CA GLU A 530 28.65 -10.07 -0.42
C GLU A 530 29.40 -10.65 -1.62
N GLU A 531 29.59 -11.97 -1.66
CA GLU A 531 30.17 -12.64 -2.84
C GLU A 531 29.31 -12.43 -4.08
N ILE A 532 27.97 -12.56 -3.96
CA ILE A 532 27.07 -12.29 -5.09
C ILE A 532 27.15 -10.82 -5.52
N ALA A 533 27.21 -9.88 -4.57
CA ALA A 533 27.36 -8.45 -4.85
C ALA A 533 28.69 -8.16 -5.57
N ALA A 534 29.79 -8.79 -5.16
CA ALA A 534 31.09 -8.67 -5.84
C ALA A 534 31.06 -9.28 -7.26
N LEU A 535 30.35 -10.40 -7.47
CA LEU A 535 30.16 -10.98 -8.80
C LEU A 535 29.28 -10.08 -9.70
N LEU A 536 28.30 -9.40 -9.10
CA LEU A 536 27.50 -8.39 -9.77
C LEU A 536 28.32 -7.14 -10.10
N ASP A 537 29.24 -6.71 -9.26
CA ASP A 537 30.16 -5.61 -9.56
C ASP A 537 31.11 -5.95 -10.73
N ASP A 538 31.59 -7.20 -10.80
CA ASP A 538 32.48 -7.68 -11.87
C ASP A 538 31.80 -7.71 -13.26
N LYS A 539 30.61 -8.35 -13.38
CA LYS A 539 29.95 -8.53 -14.68
C LYS A 539 28.70 -7.69 -14.88
N GLY A 540 28.05 -7.24 -13.81
CA GLY A 540 26.72 -6.64 -13.85
C GLY A 540 25.58 -7.66 -13.89
N GLN A 541 25.86 -8.96 -13.93
CA GLN A 541 24.82 -9.99 -14.07
C GLN A 541 25.15 -11.38 -13.50
N VAL A 542 24.16 -11.97 -12.82
CA VAL A 542 24.23 -13.33 -12.24
C VAL A 542 23.00 -14.17 -12.59
N VAL A 543 23.16 -15.50 -12.61
CA VAL A 543 22.06 -16.47 -12.72
C VAL A 543 22.08 -17.40 -11.52
N PHE A 544 20.99 -17.43 -10.77
CA PHE A 544 20.75 -18.42 -9.72
C PHE A 544 20.17 -19.67 -10.35
N TYR A 545 20.83 -20.81 -10.22
CA TYR A 545 20.38 -22.05 -10.83
C TYR A 545 20.35 -23.23 -9.86
N GLY A 546 19.34 -24.09 -10.01
CA GLY A 546 19.18 -25.27 -9.15
C GLY A 546 17.79 -25.88 -9.27
N PRO A 547 17.49 -26.92 -8.47
CA PRO A 547 16.19 -27.57 -8.46
C PRO A 547 15.08 -26.59 -7.99
N PRO A 548 13.80 -26.90 -8.27
CA PRO A 548 12.68 -26.12 -7.77
C PRO A 548 12.63 -26.13 -6.22
N GLY A 549 12.02 -25.10 -5.64
CA GLY A 549 11.83 -25.01 -4.18
C GLY A 549 13.07 -24.64 -3.37
N THR A 550 14.15 -24.17 -4.00
CA THR A 550 15.39 -23.74 -3.30
C THR A 550 15.45 -22.26 -2.96
N GLY A 551 14.35 -21.52 -3.18
CA GLY A 551 14.26 -20.11 -2.80
C GLY A 551 14.95 -19.12 -3.75
N LYS A 552 15.41 -19.55 -4.95
CA LYS A 552 16.09 -18.70 -5.94
C LYS A 552 15.38 -17.36 -6.19
N THR A 553 14.10 -17.40 -6.53
CA THR A 553 13.28 -16.21 -6.80
C THR A 553 13.10 -15.34 -5.56
N PHE A 554 13.00 -15.94 -4.38
CA PHE A 554 12.87 -15.22 -3.12
C PHE A 554 14.16 -14.46 -2.77
N VAL A 555 15.31 -15.14 -2.87
CA VAL A 555 16.64 -14.55 -2.66
C VAL A 555 16.94 -13.48 -3.70
N ALA A 556 16.60 -13.71 -4.97
CA ALA A 556 16.81 -12.73 -6.04
C ALA A 556 16.08 -11.41 -5.78
N LYS A 557 14.80 -11.48 -5.36
CA LYS A 557 14.01 -10.30 -5.04
C LYS A 557 14.57 -9.55 -3.82
N ARG A 558 14.90 -10.26 -2.74
CA ARG A 558 15.43 -9.64 -1.51
C ARG A 558 16.81 -9.01 -1.73
N LEU A 559 17.70 -9.70 -2.44
CA LEU A 559 19.00 -9.15 -2.78
C LEU A 559 18.88 -7.95 -3.72
N ALA A 560 17.99 -7.99 -4.71
CA ALA A 560 17.74 -6.86 -5.59
C ALA A 560 17.31 -5.60 -4.81
N THR A 561 16.38 -5.75 -3.86
CA THR A 561 15.97 -4.66 -2.97
C THR A 561 17.11 -4.17 -2.09
N ALA A 562 17.93 -5.05 -1.53
CA ALA A 562 19.06 -4.67 -0.69
C ALA A 562 20.14 -3.90 -1.47
N LEU A 563 20.46 -4.33 -2.69
CA LEU A 563 21.39 -3.65 -3.59
C LEU A 563 20.86 -2.30 -4.07
N ALA A 564 19.54 -2.15 -4.11
CA ALA A 564 18.85 -0.90 -4.41
C ALA A 564 18.56 -0.05 -3.15
N GLU A 565 19.21 -0.34 -2.02
CA GLU A 565 19.10 0.42 -0.77
C GLU A 565 17.68 0.47 -0.20
N GLY A 566 16.87 -0.55 -0.49
CA GLY A 566 15.47 -0.63 -0.06
C GLY A 566 14.46 0.05 -1.00
N GLU A 567 14.91 0.72 -2.07
CA GLU A 567 14.04 1.49 -2.95
C GLU A 567 13.32 0.62 -4.00
N ALA A 568 12.00 0.57 -3.93
CA ALA A 568 11.18 -0.28 -4.79
C ALA A 568 11.26 0.14 -6.27
N ASP A 569 11.28 1.45 -6.55
CA ASP A 569 11.27 2.01 -7.91
C ASP A 569 12.57 1.76 -8.69
N ARG A 570 13.64 1.38 -7.98
CA ARG A 570 14.92 1.00 -8.58
C ARG A 570 15.01 -0.49 -8.93
N THR A 571 13.95 -1.24 -8.63
CA THR A 571 13.88 -2.68 -8.94
C THR A 571 12.77 -2.97 -9.93
N THR A 572 13.00 -3.88 -10.86
CA THR A 572 11.96 -4.40 -11.76
C THR A 572 12.06 -5.91 -11.83
N ILE A 573 10.93 -6.61 -11.85
CA ILE A 573 10.88 -8.06 -11.93
C ILE A 573 10.10 -8.44 -13.19
N VAL A 574 10.68 -9.30 -14.01
CA VAL A 574 10.05 -9.90 -15.19
C VAL A 574 10.15 -11.41 -15.11
N GLN A 575 9.15 -12.11 -15.65
CA GLN A 575 9.18 -13.56 -15.76
C GLN A 575 9.19 -13.97 -17.24
N PHE A 576 10.11 -14.83 -17.61
CA PHE A 576 10.21 -15.36 -18.97
C PHE A 576 9.28 -16.55 -19.17
N HIS A 577 8.68 -16.61 -20.35
CA HIS A 577 7.76 -17.66 -20.78
C HIS A 577 8.00 -17.98 -22.27
N PRO A 578 7.47 -19.10 -22.80
CA PRO A 578 7.75 -19.52 -24.18
C PRO A 578 7.37 -18.49 -25.26
N ALA A 579 6.41 -17.62 -24.95
CA ALA A 579 5.95 -16.53 -25.82
C ALA A 579 6.66 -15.19 -25.58
N SER A 580 7.65 -15.09 -24.68
CA SER A 580 8.39 -13.85 -24.47
C SER A 580 9.15 -13.48 -25.73
N THR A 581 9.08 -12.20 -26.11
CA THR A 581 9.69 -11.66 -27.34
C THR A 581 10.61 -10.49 -27.02
N TYR A 582 11.45 -10.12 -27.99
CA TYR A 582 12.26 -8.90 -27.91
C TYR A 582 11.36 -7.67 -27.75
N GLU A 583 10.25 -7.67 -28.48
CA GLU A 583 9.29 -6.59 -28.54
C GLU A 583 8.53 -6.35 -27.23
N ASP A 584 8.43 -7.36 -26.37
CA ASP A 584 7.84 -7.24 -25.03
C ASP A 584 8.88 -6.88 -23.98
N PHE A 585 10.13 -7.33 -24.14
CA PHE A 585 11.19 -7.18 -23.14
C PHE A 585 11.93 -5.84 -23.27
N PHE A 586 12.27 -5.44 -24.49
CA PHE A 586 13.05 -4.24 -24.76
C PHE A 586 12.20 -3.14 -25.39
N GLU A 587 11.80 -3.26 -26.65
CA GLU A 587 10.96 -2.26 -27.34
C GLU A 587 10.20 -2.91 -28.48
N GLY A 588 8.95 -2.50 -28.72
CA GLY A 588 8.15 -3.06 -29.80
C GLY A 588 7.04 -2.14 -30.29
N LEU A 589 6.70 -2.25 -31.57
CA LEU A 589 5.55 -1.56 -32.14
C LEU A 589 4.26 -2.20 -31.63
N ARG A 590 3.33 -1.38 -31.16
CA ARG A 590 2.00 -1.80 -30.73
C ARG A 590 0.93 -1.02 -31.50
N PRO A 591 -0.13 -1.69 -31.99
CA PRO A 591 -1.21 -0.99 -32.66
C PRO A 591 -1.99 -0.15 -31.65
N THR A 592 -2.20 1.11 -31.99
CA THR A 592 -3.03 2.07 -31.27
C THR A 592 -4.08 2.60 -32.21
N LEU A 593 -5.32 2.69 -31.75
CA LEU A 593 -6.40 3.30 -32.51
C LEU A 593 -6.35 4.80 -32.28
N ALA A 594 -6.01 5.56 -33.31
CA ALA A 594 -6.16 7.01 -33.33
C ALA A 594 -7.04 7.38 -34.53
N SER A 595 -8.12 8.12 -34.28
CA SER A 595 -9.06 8.59 -35.30
C SER A 595 -9.63 7.50 -36.22
N GLY A 596 -9.86 6.28 -35.69
CA GLY A 596 -10.37 5.15 -36.47
C GLY A 596 -9.36 4.49 -37.42
N GLN A 597 -8.10 4.93 -37.40
CA GLN A 597 -7.00 4.31 -38.14
C GLN A 597 -6.06 3.57 -37.17
N VAL A 598 -5.49 2.46 -37.64
CA VAL A 598 -4.48 1.71 -36.90
C VAL A 598 -3.15 2.44 -37.07
N HIS A 599 -2.68 3.08 -35.99
CA HIS A 599 -1.34 3.61 -35.89
C HIS A 599 -0.45 2.62 -35.15
N TYR A 600 0.84 2.58 -35.45
CA TYR A 600 1.81 1.79 -34.68
C TYR A 600 2.65 2.73 -33.82
N GLU A 601 2.57 2.55 -32.52
CA GLU A 601 3.36 3.29 -31.53
C GLU A 601 4.49 2.38 -31.03
N LEU A 602 5.72 2.89 -31.01
CA LEU A 602 6.84 2.19 -30.37
C LEU A 602 6.67 2.29 -28.84
N ARG A 603 6.60 1.15 -28.16
CA ARG A 603 6.48 1.11 -26.71
C ARG A 603 7.72 0.50 -26.06
N PRO A 604 8.29 1.16 -25.02
CA PRO A 604 9.38 0.60 -24.27
C PRO A 604 8.89 -0.53 -23.35
N GLY A 605 9.57 -1.66 -23.42
CA GLY A 605 9.45 -2.81 -22.53
C GLY A 605 10.17 -2.57 -21.19
N PRO A 606 10.12 -3.54 -20.26
CA PRO A 606 10.69 -3.42 -18.92
C PRO A 606 12.18 -3.05 -18.90
N LEU A 607 13.00 -3.63 -19.78
CA LEU A 607 14.42 -3.33 -19.81
C LEU A 607 14.70 -1.90 -20.29
N ALA A 608 14.01 -1.43 -21.33
CA ALA A 608 14.19 -0.07 -21.82
C ALA A 608 13.83 0.97 -20.75
N ARG A 609 12.71 0.76 -20.03
CA ARG A 609 12.26 1.67 -18.96
C ARG A 609 13.23 1.74 -17.79
N ILE A 610 13.68 0.59 -17.27
CA ILE A 610 14.62 0.59 -16.13
C ILE A 610 16.00 1.10 -16.54
N ALA A 611 16.44 0.86 -17.78
CA ALA A 611 17.69 1.40 -18.29
C ALA A 611 17.64 2.92 -18.47
N GLU A 612 16.50 3.48 -18.89
CA GLU A 612 16.31 4.94 -18.96
C GLU A 612 16.34 5.57 -17.57
N ALA A 613 15.66 4.95 -16.59
CA ALA A 613 15.72 5.39 -15.19
C ALA A 613 17.15 5.35 -14.63
N ALA A 614 17.85 4.23 -14.81
CA ALA A 614 19.24 4.07 -14.37
C ALA A 614 20.21 5.06 -15.06
N SER A 615 19.96 5.39 -16.32
CA SER A 615 20.76 6.40 -17.04
C SER A 615 20.56 7.81 -16.48
N ALA A 616 19.35 8.12 -16.02
CA ALA A 616 19.00 9.42 -15.46
C ALA A 616 19.50 9.59 -14.01
N ASP A 617 19.80 8.49 -13.33
CA ASP A 617 20.24 8.44 -11.93
C ASP A 617 21.50 7.56 -11.78
N PRO A 618 22.67 8.04 -12.24
CA PRO A 618 23.90 7.22 -12.33
C PRO A 618 24.53 6.91 -10.98
N ASP A 619 24.19 7.64 -9.92
CA ASP A 619 24.78 7.50 -8.58
C ASP A 619 24.13 6.36 -7.77
N HIS A 620 23.00 5.82 -8.23
CA HIS A 620 22.28 4.77 -7.53
C HIS A 620 22.16 3.48 -8.35
N THR A 621 22.09 2.35 -7.63
CA THR A 621 21.98 1.02 -8.23
C THR A 621 20.55 0.67 -8.60
N TYR A 622 20.36 0.15 -9.81
CA TYR A 622 19.11 -0.40 -10.32
C TYR A 622 19.26 -1.89 -10.56
N VAL A 623 18.20 -2.66 -10.33
CA VAL A 623 18.25 -4.12 -10.48
C VAL A 623 17.05 -4.67 -11.25
N LEU A 624 17.32 -5.37 -12.36
CA LEU A 624 16.32 -6.12 -13.12
C LEU A 624 16.40 -7.61 -12.78
N VAL A 625 15.36 -8.14 -12.15
CA VAL A 625 15.22 -9.57 -11.86
C VAL A 625 14.52 -10.27 -13.03
N ILE A 626 15.16 -11.30 -13.60
CA ILE A 626 14.60 -12.12 -14.69
C ILE A 626 14.31 -13.53 -14.16
N ASP A 627 13.06 -13.78 -13.81
CA ASP A 627 12.63 -15.07 -13.30
C ASP A 627 12.40 -16.08 -14.45
N GLU A 628 12.76 -17.34 -14.23
CA GLU A 628 12.59 -18.44 -15.19
C GLU A 628 13.28 -18.19 -16.55
N LEU A 629 14.53 -17.74 -16.52
CA LEU A 629 15.33 -17.36 -17.70
C LEU A 629 15.31 -18.43 -18.80
N ASN A 630 15.36 -19.71 -18.43
CA ASN A 630 15.38 -20.83 -19.38
C ASN A 630 14.01 -21.17 -20.00
N ARG A 631 12.91 -20.51 -19.63
CA ARG A 631 11.59 -20.76 -20.23
C ARG A 631 11.34 -20.01 -21.53
N ALA A 632 12.23 -19.10 -21.91
CA ALA A 632 12.20 -18.39 -23.18
C ALA A 632 13.43 -18.70 -24.04
N ASN A 633 13.34 -18.40 -25.34
CA ASN A 633 14.51 -18.37 -26.21
C ASN A 633 15.30 -17.08 -25.93
N VAL A 634 16.18 -17.13 -24.93
CA VAL A 634 16.92 -15.95 -24.43
C VAL A 634 17.72 -15.25 -25.54
N PRO A 635 18.44 -15.94 -26.45
CA PRO A 635 19.08 -15.27 -27.58
C PRO A 635 18.13 -14.43 -28.44
N LYS A 636 16.91 -14.94 -28.68
CA LYS A 636 15.88 -14.20 -29.42
C LYS A 636 15.30 -13.03 -28.62
N VAL A 637 15.06 -13.21 -27.32
CA VAL A 637 14.49 -12.16 -26.45
C VAL A 637 15.47 -11.02 -26.22
N MET A 638 16.76 -11.33 -26.04
CA MET A 638 17.77 -10.31 -25.76
C MET A 638 18.37 -9.68 -27.02
N GLY A 639 18.36 -10.35 -28.18
CA GLY A 639 18.86 -9.78 -29.43
C GLY A 639 20.27 -9.19 -29.30
N GLU A 640 20.44 -7.94 -29.72
CA GLU A 640 21.71 -7.21 -29.66
C GLU A 640 22.15 -6.88 -28.21
N LEU A 641 21.21 -6.91 -27.25
CA LEU A 641 21.47 -6.56 -25.85
C LEU A 641 22.42 -7.56 -25.18
N LEU A 642 22.49 -8.79 -25.71
CA LEU A 642 23.50 -9.77 -25.31
C LEU A 642 24.93 -9.25 -25.49
N PHE A 643 25.17 -8.43 -26.51
CA PHE A 643 26.47 -7.80 -26.70
C PHE A 643 26.73 -6.75 -25.60
N LEU A 644 25.72 -5.96 -25.26
CA LEU A 644 25.83 -4.88 -24.26
C LEU A 644 26.01 -5.38 -22.82
N LEU A 645 25.63 -6.62 -22.51
CA LEU A 645 25.96 -7.26 -21.23
C LEU A 645 27.48 -7.39 -21.00
N GLU A 646 28.27 -7.51 -22.08
CA GLU A 646 29.73 -7.62 -22.01
C GLU A 646 30.41 -6.28 -22.27
N TYR A 647 29.86 -5.45 -23.17
CA TYR A 647 30.43 -4.17 -23.58
C TYR A 647 29.54 -3.01 -23.14
N ARG A 648 29.45 -2.77 -21.82
CA ARG A 648 28.58 -1.74 -21.20
C ARG A 648 28.88 -0.30 -21.65
N ASP A 649 30.10 -0.02 -22.08
CA ASP A 649 30.50 1.31 -22.60
C ASP A 649 30.19 1.49 -24.09
N ALA A 650 29.81 0.42 -24.78
CA ALA A 650 29.51 0.48 -26.19
C ALA A 650 28.07 0.96 -26.41
N LYS A 651 27.89 1.76 -27.46
CA LYS A 651 26.57 2.14 -27.97
C LYS A 651 26.28 1.33 -29.23
N VAL A 652 25.19 0.57 -29.25
CA VAL A 652 24.83 -0.33 -30.37
C VAL A 652 23.47 0.06 -30.92
N ALA A 653 23.34 0.14 -32.25
CA ALA A 653 22.05 0.30 -32.92
C ALA A 653 21.18 -0.94 -32.67
N THR A 654 20.01 -0.75 -32.09
CA THR A 654 19.03 -1.82 -31.83
C THR A 654 17.98 -1.85 -32.93
N LEU A 655 17.09 -2.85 -32.91
CA LEU A 655 16.04 -3.01 -33.92
C LEU A 655 15.17 -1.75 -34.11
N TYR A 656 14.91 -1.01 -33.03
CA TYR A 656 14.06 0.20 -33.05
C TYR A 656 14.79 1.51 -32.74
N ARG A 657 16.07 1.49 -32.34
CA ARG A 657 16.91 2.69 -32.09
C ARG A 657 18.15 2.70 -32.99
N PRO A 658 18.04 3.18 -34.24
CA PRO A 658 19.19 3.30 -35.14
C PRO A 658 20.25 4.28 -34.64
N GLU A 659 19.88 5.25 -33.80
CA GLU A 659 20.78 6.20 -33.12
C GLU A 659 21.62 5.56 -32.01
N GLY A 660 21.28 4.32 -31.62
CA GLY A 660 22.01 3.47 -30.69
C GLY A 660 21.49 3.53 -29.25
N PHE A 661 21.64 2.39 -28.57
CA PHE A 661 21.35 2.18 -27.17
C PHE A 661 22.62 1.74 -26.44
N GLN A 662 22.79 2.22 -25.22
CA GLN A 662 23.86 1.82 -24.31
C GLN A 662 23.22 1.32 -23.02
N LEU A 663 23.75 0.22 -22.49
CA LEU A 663 23.25 -0.37 -21.26
C LEU A 663 23.96 0.26 -20.05
N PRO A 664 23.24 0.89 -19.09
CA PRO A 664 23.86 1.58 -17.97
C PRO A 664 24.70 0.65 -17.10
N ARG A 665 25.79 1.18 -16.53
CA ARG A 665 26.69 0.42 -15.64
C ARG A 665 26.06 0.13 -14.28
N ASN A 666 25.26 1.06 -13.78
CA ASN A 666 24.51 0.95 -12.52
C ASN A 666 23.24 0.07 -12.62
N LEU A 667 22.97 -0.56 -13.77
CA LEU A 667 21.88 -1.52 -13.95
C LEU A 667 22.39 -2.97 -13.84
N LEU A 668 22.01 -3.65 -12.77
CA LEU A 668 22.38 -5.03 -12.47
C LEU A 668 21.27 -6.01 -12.89
N PHE A 669 21.64 -7.25 -13.21
CA PHE A 669 20.70 -8.32 -13.57
C PHE A 669 20.82 -9.52 -12.65
N ILE A 670 19.71 -9.96 -12.06
CA ILE A 670 19.64 -11.20 -11.29
C ILE A 670 18.62 -12.11 -11.96
N ALA A 671 19.09 -13.20 -12.57
CA ALA A 671 18.20 -14.16 -13.21
C ALA A 671 18.03 -15.43 -12.40
N THR A 672 16.92 -16.15 -12.57
CA THR A 672 16.71 -17.47 -11.95
C THR A 672 16.50 -18.54 -13.02
N MET A 673 16.92 -19.77 -12.73
CA MET A 673 16.81 -20.89 -13.65
C MET A 673 16.54 -22.20 -12.91
N ASN A 674 15.47 -22.90 -13.28
CA ASN A 674 15.19 -24.24 -12.78
C ASN A 674 15.92 -25.29 -13.62
N THR A 675 16.69 -26.18 -12.98
CA THR A 675 17.45 -27.22 -13.68
C THR A 675 16.67 -28.52 -13.94
N ALA A 676 15.51 -28.68 -13.30
CA ALA A 676 14.66 -29.87 -13.47
C ALA A 676 13.90 -29.86 -14.81
N ASP A 677 13.69 -28.68 -15.40
CA ASP A 677 13.01 -28.49 -16.68
C ASP A 677 13.88 -29.00 -17.85
N ARG A 678 13.85 -30.33 -18.08
CA ARG A 678 14.65 -31.01 -19.13
C ARG A 678 14.26 -30.62 -20.56
N SER A 679 13.07 -30.05 -20.76
CA SER A 679 12.54 -29.63 -22.07
C SER A 679 13.26 -28.42 -22.68
N VAL A 680 14.15 -27.73 -21.93
CA VAL A 680 14.86 -26.53 -22.39
C VAL A 680 16.35 -26.53 -21.97
N ALA A 681 16.93 -27.69 -21.70
CA ALA A 681 18.18 -27.88 -20.95
C ALA A 681 19.52 -27.49 -21.64
N LEU A 682 19.53 -26.59 -22.61
CA LEU A 682 20.77 -26.03 -23.16
C LEU A 682 20.75 -24.51 -23.04
N VAL A 683 21.25 -24.02 -21.92
CA VAL A 683 21.71 -22.63 -21.83
C VAL A 683 22.83 -22.47 -22.86
N ASP A 684 22.62 -21.58 -23.82
CA ASP A 684 23.61 -21.28 -24.86
C ASP A 684 24.98 -20.94 -24.23
N ALA A 685 26.06 -21.44 -24.82
CA ALA A 685 27.42 -21.14 -24.40
C ALA A 685 27.67 -19.62 -24.35
N ALA A 686 26.99 -18.86 -25.22
CA ALA A 686 27.05 -17.41 -25.24
C ALA A 686 26.49 -16.75 -23.97
N LEU A 687 25.50 -17.35 -23.30
CA LEU A 687 24.99 -16.87 -22.01
C LEU A 687 25.90 -17.26 -20.86
N ARG A 688 26.44 -18.49 -20.89
CA ARG A 688 27.41 -18.96 -19.89
C ARG A 688 28.65 -18.09 -19.80
N ARG A 689 29.07 -17.47 -20.91
CA ARG A 689 30.18 -16.52 -20.92
C ARG A 689 29.85 -15.21 -20.20
N ARG A 690 28.61 -14.71 -20.36
CA ARG A 690 28.20 -13.36 -19.97
C ARG A 690 27.68 -13.24 -18.56
N PHE A 691 27.17 -14.32 -17.98
CA PHE A 691 26.69 -14.33 -16.60
C PHE A 691 27.61 -15.13 -15.68
N HIS A 692 27.64 -14.78 -14.40
CA HIS A 692 28.11 -15.69 -13.36
C HIS A 692 26.98 -16.63 -12.93
N PHE A 693 27.25 -17.92 -12.83
CA PHE A 693 26.25 -18.94 -12.47
C PHE A 693 26.44 -19.37 -11.02
N ILE A 694 25.42 -19.12 -10.21
CA ILE A 694 25.46 -19.30 -8.76
C ILE A 694 24.57 -20.50 -8.38
N PRO A 695 25.15 -21.57 -7.79
CA PRO A 695 24.44 -22.80 -7.52
C PRO A 695 23.53 -22.69 -6.28
N PHE A 696 22.24 -22.99 -6.44
CA PHE A 696 21.23 -23.05 -5.38
C PHE A 696 20.78 -24.49 -5.15
N PHE A 697 21.72 -25.36 -4.79
CA PHE A 697 21.45 -26.76 -4.48
C PHE A 697 21.43 -26.98 -2.96
N PRO A 698 20.47 -27.73 -2.38
CA PRO A 698 20.32 -27.88 -0.93
C PRO A 698 21.55 -28.43 -0.18
N HIS A 699 22.52 -29.02 -0.87
CA HIS A 699 23.70 -29.68 -0.29
C HIS A 699 25.01 -28.88 -0.48
N LEU A 700 24.97 -27.73 -1.16
CA LEU A 700 26.15 -26.92 -1.48
C LEU A 700 26.19 -25.61 -0.68
N GLY A 701 27.40 -25.19 -0.32
CA GLY A 701 27.67 -23.88 0.29
C GLY A 701 26.71 -23.50 1.42
N THR A 702 26.30 -22.25 1.44
CA THR A 702 25.34 -21.69 2.41
C THR A 702 23.94 -22.30 2.28
N MET A 703 23.56 -22.92 1.15
CA MET A 703 22.26 -23.58 1.03
C MET A 703 22.17 -24.85 1.88
N LYS A 704 23.31 -25.45 2.23
CA LYS A 704 23.37 -26.59 3.14
C LYS A 704 22.87 -26.21 4.52
N GLY A 705 21.92 -26.98 5.04
CA GLY A 705 21.34 -26.76 6.37
C GLY A 705 20.43 -25.53 6.46
N LEU A 706 20.03 -24.92 5.32
CA LEU A 706 19.15 -23.75 5.30
C LEU A 706 17.83 -24.00 6.05
N LEU A 707 17.16 -25.13 5.78
CA LEU A 707 15.93 -25.48 6.49
C LEU A 707 16.16 -25.63 8.00
N ARG A 708 17.28 -26.24 8.40
CA ARG A 708 17.63 -26.38 9.82
C ARG A 708 17.85 -25.03 10.49
N ARG A 709 18.62 -24.13 9.87
CA ARG A 709 18.83 -22.77 10.39
C ARG A 709 17.52 -21.99 10.50
N TRP A 710 16.67 -22.12 9.48
CA TRP A 710 15.35 -21.49 9.49
C TRP A 710 14.47 -22.06 10.62
N LEU A 711 14.31 -23.38 10.73
CA LEU A 711 13.52 -24.02 11.78
C LEU A 711 14.03 -23.64 13.19
N HIS A 712 15.35 -23.66 13.39
CA HIS A 712 15.96 -23.27 14.66
C HIS A 712 15.65 -21.82 15.02
N ARG A 713 15.75 -20.89 14.07
CA ARG A 713 15.40 -19.48 14.29
C ARG A 713 13.96 -19.30 14.76
N TYR A 714 13.03 -20.04 14.18
CA TYR A 714 11.62 -19.99 14.56
C TYR A 714 11.27 -20.96 15.71
N GLY A 715 12.25 -21.49 16.45
CA GLY A 715 12.02 -22.37 17.60
C GLY A 715 11.28 -23.66 17.27
N ARG A 716 11.46 -24.20 16.05
CA ARG A 716 10.76 -25.40 15.55
C ARG A 716 11.65 -26.64 15.59
N ALA A 717 11.01 -27.81 15.69
CA ALA A 717 11.71 -29.09 15.66
C ALA A 717 12.46 -29.29 14.33
N THR A 718 13.75 -29.63 14.40
CA THR A 718 14.61 -29.80 13.22
C THR A 718 14.50 -31.17 12.55
N ALA A 719 13.70 -32.08 13.10
CA ALA A 719 13.46 -33.43 12.61
C ALA A 719 13.12 -33.47 11.10
N VAL A 720 12.36 -32.50 10.61
CA VAL A 720 12.01 -32.37 9.18
C VAL A 720 13.25 -32.05 8.33
N ALA A 721 14.19 -31.25 8.84
CA ALA A 721 15.44 -30.99 8.15
C ALA A 721 16.32 -32.24 8.09
N ASP A 722 16.38 -33.04 9.16
CA ASP A 722 17.08 -34.31 9.18
C ASP A 722 16.50 -35.30 8.15
N LEU A 723 15.17 -35.39 8.05
CA LEU A 723 14.47 -36.16 7.02
C LEU A 723 14.85 -35.69 5.61
N LEU A 724 14.75 -34.38 5.35
CA LEU A 724 15.02 -33.81 4.02
C LEU A 724 16.48 -34.02 3.60
N ASP A 725 17.42 -33.83 4.51
CA ASP A 725 18.86 -34.04 4.26
C ASP A 725 19.13 -35.51 3.89
N ALA A 726 18.52 -36.47 4.62
CA ALA A 726 18.67 -37.89 4.36
C ALA A 726 18.05 -38.31 3.02
N VAL A 727 16.82 -37.85 2.74
CA VAL A 727 16.14 -38.12 1.46
C VAL A 727 16.92 -37.54 0.29
N ASN A 728 17.39 -36.30 0.39
CA ASN A 728 18.16 -35.67 -0.67
C ASN A 728 19.50 -36.38 -0.91
N ALA A 729 20.14 -36.94 0.12
CA ALA A 729 21.37 -37.73 -0.04
C ALA A 729 21.15 -38.99 -0.89
N GLU A 730 20.02 -39.68 -0.70
CA GLU A 730 19.64 -40.84 -1.49
C GLU A 730 19.21 -40.46 -2.91
N LEU A 731 18.31 -39.47 -3.07
CA LEU A 731 17.86 -38.99 -4.39
C LEU A 731 19.02 -38.55 -5.29
N ARG A 732 20.03 -37.89 -4.71
CA ARG A 732 21.25 -37.49 -5.44
C ARG A 732 22.03 -38.68 -6.00
N THR A 733 22.12 -39.75 -5.22
CA THR A 733 22.86 -40.96 -5.60
C THR A 733 22.15 -41.72 -6.70
N GLU A 734 20.83 -41.81 -6.64
CA GLU A 734 20.02 -42.59 -7.59
C GLU A 734 19.72 -41.83 -8.88
N VAL A 735 19.50 -40.51 -8.81
CA VAL A 735 18.86 -39.75 -9.90
C VAL A 735 19.56 -38.43 -10.28
N GLY A 736 20.48 -37.94 -9.43
CA GLY A 736 21.35 -36.78 -9.69
C GLY A 736 20.91 -35.46 -9.01
N ASP A 737 21.82 -34.48 -8.98
CA ASP A 737 21.67 -33.26 -8.18
C ASP A 737 20.50 -32.36 -8.57
N HIS A 738 20.02 -32.44 -9.80
CA HIS A 738 18.93 -31.59 -10.32
C HIS A 738 17.54 -31.96 -9.81
N LEU A 739 17.43 -33.02 -8.99
CA LEU A 739 16.18 -33.58 -8.48
C LEU A 739 16.11 -33.54 -6.95
N ALA A 740 17.06 -32.84 -6.31
CA ALA A 740 16.98 -32.61 -4.87
C ALA A 740 15.74 -31.76 -4.54
N ILE A 741 15.01 -32.17 -3.50
CA ILE A 741 13.84 -31.48 -3.00
C ILE A 741 14.30 -30.21 -2.28
N GLY A 742 13.74 -29.09 -2.71
CA GLY A 742 14.05 -27.80 -2.13
C GLY A 742 13.42 -27.58 -0.74
N PRO A 743 14.10 -26.88 0.17
CA PRO A 743 13.63 -26.65 1.53
C PRO A 743 12.36 -25.79 1.63
N SER A 744 12.01 -25.00 0.61
CA SER A 744 10.89 -24.06 0.69
C SER A 744 9.52 -24.73 0.84
N HIS A 745 9.38 -26.00 0.43
CA HIS A 745 8.14 -26.77 0.65
C HIS A 745 7.81 -26.91 2.15
N PHE A 746 8.85 -26.89 2.99
CA PHE A 746 8.79 -27.13 4.43
C PHE A 746 9.03 -25.86 5.26
N MET A 747 9.24 -24.69 4.66
CA MET A 747 9.40 -23.42 5.39
C MET A 747 8.02 -22.81 5.68
N LYS A 748 7.26 -23.44 6.59
CA LYS A 748 5.89 -23.05 6.96
C LYS A 748 5.70 -23.10 8.47
N GLU A 749 4.69 -22.38 8.95
CA GLU A 749 4.40 -22.25 10.39
C GLU A 749 3.74 -23.50 10.99
N ASP A 750 2.98 -24.26 10.19
CA ASP A 750 2.12 -25.38 10.59
C ASP A 750 2.67 -26.77 10.21
N LEU A 751 3.95 -27.05 10.51
CA LEU A 751 4.59 -28.35 10.22
C LEU A 751 4.16 -29.46 11.19
N SER A 752 2.93 -29.96 11.05
CA SER A 752 2.47 -31.20 11.67
C SER A 752 2.84 -32.44 10.83
N GLU A 753 2.69 -33.63 11.40
CA GLU A 753 2.87 -34.88 10.64
C GLU A 753 1.87 -34.99 9.47
N GLU A 754 0.63 -34.57 9.67
CA GLU A 754 -0.38 -34.49 8.61
C GLU A 754 -0.02 -33.45 7.55
N ALA A 755 0.64 -32.35 7.93
CA ALA A 755 1.13 -31.36 6.98
C ALA A 755 2.28 -31.92 6.14
N LEU A 756 3.20 -32.69 6.74
CA LEU A 756 4.25 -33.39 6.03
C LEU A 756 3.69 -34.42 5.06
N GLU A 757 2.71 -35.22 5.47
CA GLU A 757 2.02 -36.17 4.59
C GLU A 757 1.39 -35.46 3.40
N ARG A 758 0.70 -34.34 3.63
CA ARG A 758 0.09 -33.52 2.58
C ARG A 758 1.14 -32.96 1.62
N ILE A 759 2.23 -32.37 2.13
CA ILE A 759 3.32 -31.84 1.31
C ILE A 759 3.93 -32.96 0.47
N TRP A 760 4.17 -34.12 1.08
CA TRP A 760 4.80 -35.24 0.40
C TRP A 760 3.91 -35.80 -0.70
N THR A 761 2.65 -36.08 -0.37
CA THR A 761 1.69 -36.73 -1.27
C THR A 761 1.30 -35.85 -2.46
N TYR A 762 1.12 -34.53 -2.23
CA TYR A 762 0.56 -33.64 -3.25
C TYR A 762 1.58 -32.74 -3.94
N ASN A 763 2.76 -32.50 -3.36
CA ASN A 763 3.77 -31.63 -3.98
C ASN A 763 5.02 -32.40 -4.41
N ILE A 764 5.55 -33.26 -3.53
CA ILE A 764 6.83 -33.94 -3.77
C ILE A 764 6.64 -35.18 -4.64
N HIS A 765 5.72 -36.07 -4.26
CA HIS A 765 5.49 -37.34 -4.96
C HIS A 765 5.09 -37.14 -6.43
N PRO A 766 4.19 -36.20 -6.81
CA PRO A 766 3.87 -35.97 -8.22
C PRO A 766 5.08 -35.46 -9.02
N THR A 767 5.93 -34.64 -8.40
CA THR A 767 7.19 -34.18 -9.01
C THR A 767 8.14 -35.36 -9.25
N LEU A 768 8.29 -36.25 -8.27
CA LEU A 768 9.09 -37.47 -8.42
C LEU A 768 8.49 -38.43 -9.46
N GLU A 769 7.17 -38.53 -9.57
CA GLU A 769 6.48 -39.34 -10.57
C GLU A 769 6.80 -38.87 -12.00
N GLU A 770 6.79 -37.56 -12.25
CA GLU A 770 7.19 -36.99 -13.54
C GLU A 770 8.67 -37.27 -13.86
N LEU A 771 9.54 -37.15 -12.86
CA LEU A 771 10.99 -37.27 -13.01
C LEU A 771 11.49 -38.73 -13.10
N LEU A 772 10.77 -39.65 -12.45
CA LEU A 772 11.00 -41.09 -12.46
C LEU A 772 10.06 -41.81 -13.44
N TRP A 773 9.51 -41.10 -14.44
CA TRP A 773 8.55 -41.65 -15.40
C TRP A 773 8.99 -43.02 -15.95
N GLY A 774 8.12 -44.03 -15.80
CA GLY A 774 8.37 -45.41 -16.24
C GLY A 774 9.16 -46.29 -15.26
N ARG A 775 9.59 -45.76 -14.10
CA ARG A 775 10.33 -46.48 -13.04
C ARG A 775 9.45 -46.72 -11.81
N THR A 776 8.34 -47.45 -11.99
CA THR A 776 7.28 -47.64 -10.97
C THR A 776 7.78 -48.30 -9.67
N GLU A 777 8.70 -49.25 -9.76
CA GLU A 777 9.29 -49.92 -8.59
C GLU A 777 10.17 -48.97 -7.75
N GLU A 778 10.93 -48.09 -8.41
CA GLU A 778 11.72 -47.05 -7.76
C GLU A 778 10.81 -46.00 -7.12
N LEU A 779 9.77 -45.56 -7.83
CA LEU A 779 8.81 -44.55 -7.35
C LEU A 779 8.06 -44.99 -6.08
N ALA A 780 7.68 -46.27 -5.97
CA ALA A 780 6.95 -46.79 -4.81
C ALA A 780 7.70 -46.57 -3.47
N ARG A 781 9.05 -46.58 -3.52
CA ARG A 781 9.92 -46.35 -2.35
C ARG A 781 9.89 -44.90 -1.85
N TRP A 782 9.38 -44.00 -2.67
CA TRP A 782 9.26 -42.56 -2.38
C TRP A 782 7.84 -42.14 -1.99
N SER A 783 6.90 -43.08 -1.86
CA SER A 783 5.60 -42.82 -1.25
C SER A 783 5.74 -42.40 0.21
N TRP A 784 4.85 -41.53 0.71
CA TRP A 784 4.91 -41.07 2.09
C TRP A 784 4.95 -42.21 3.12
N PRO A 785 4.13 -43.27 3.04
CA PRO A 785 4.21 -44.40 3.97
C PRO A 785 5.58 -45.09 3.96
N ALA A 786 6.20 -45.26 2.79
CA ALA A 786 7.50 -45.87 2.65
C ALA A 786 8.62 -44.97 3.22
N VAL A 787 8.59 -43.67 2.93
CA VAL A 787 9.54 -42.68 3.45
C VAL A 787 9.42 -42.57 4.97
N ARG A 788 8.20 -42.43 5.49
CA ARG A 788 7.92 -42.36 6.92
C ARG A 788 8.44 -43.60 7.66
N ALA A 789 8.18 -44.81 7.16
CA ALA A 789 8.65 -46.04 7.80
C ALA A 789 10.18 -46.15 7.82
N ARG A 790 10.84 -45.70 6.75
CA ARG A 790 12.30 -45.76 6.62
C ARG A 790 13.02 -44.72 7.47
N TYR A 791 12.39 -43.57 7.67
CA TYR A 791 12.98 -42.42 8.35
C TYR A 791 12.29 -42.08 9.69
N GLN A 792 11.58 -43.04 10.28
CA GLN A 792 10.80 -42.86 11.50
C GLN A 792 11.66 -42.39 12.69
N SER A 793 12.91 -42.85 12.78
CA SER A 793 13.84 -42.44 13.84
C SER A 793 14.32 -41.00 13.70
N GLN A 794 14.26 -40.40 12.50
CA GLN A 794 14.51 -38.98 12.27
C GLN A 794 13.26 -38.11 12.51
N LEU A 795 12.05 -38.69 12.49
CA LEU A 795 10.76 -38.02 12.71
C LEU A 795 10.34 -38.03 14.19
N ASN A 796 11.17 -37.51 15.11
CA ASN A 796 10.75 -37.27 16.49
C ASN A 796 10.10 -35.88 16.60
N LEU A 797 8.88 -35.75 16.10
CA LEU A 797 8.02 -34.58 16.30
C LEU A 797 7.24 -34.84 17.59
N GLY A 798 7.40 -34.01 18.62
CA GLY A 798 6.83 -34.25 19.96
C GLY A 798 5.33 -34.57 19.92
N ALA A 799 4.91 -35.62 20.63
CA ALA A 799 3.52 -36.06 20.67
C ALA A 799 2.65 -35.08 21.49
N ALA A 800 1.46 -34.76 20.98
CA ALA A 800 0.40 -34.12 21.74
C ALA A 800 -0.16 -35.07 22.83
N PRO A 801 -0.68 -34.57 23.97
CA PRO A 801 -1.19 -35.41 25.04
C PRO A 801 -2.48 -36.12 24.60
N GLN A 802 -2.55 -37.43 24.82
CA GLN A 802 -3.79 -38.21 24.64
C GLN A 802 -4.64 -38.12 25.91
N ASP A 803 -5.86 -37.61 25.76
CA ASP A 803 -6.93 -37.71 26.75
C ASP A 803 -7.50 -39.14 26.80
N GLY A 804 -7.66 -39.65 28.03
CA GLY A 804 -8.72 -40.59 28.42
C GLY A 804 -8.35 -42.08 28.46
N GLU A 805 -8.07 -42.61 29.66
CA GLU A 805 -9.00 -43.48 30.41
C GLU A 805 -8.39 -43.96 31.77
N PRO A 806 -9.18 -44.50 32.73
CA PRO A 806 -9.29 -43.93 34.07
C PRO A 806 -8.62 -44.72 35.20
N ALA A 807 -8.76 -44.16 36.41
CA ALA A 807 -8.21 -44.56 37.69
C ALA A 807 -8.32 -46.05 38.07
N GLY A 808 -7.29 -46.54 38.76
CA GLY A 808 -7.27 -47.82 39.49
C GLY A 808 -6.06 -47.93 40.43
N GLU A 809 -6.24 -47.42 41.65
CA GLU A 809 -5.68 -47.85 42.96
C GLU A 809 -4.24 -48.42 43.08
N SER A 810 -3.44 -47.75 43.92
CA SER A 810 -2.30 -48.31 44.70
C SER A 810 -2.79 -49.42 45.68
N PRO A 811 -1.95 -50.25 46.38
CA PRO A 811 -0.57 -49.97 46.84
C PRO A 811 0.40 -51.19 47.03
N HIS A 812 1.61 -50.88 47.52
CA HIS A 812 2.55 -51.68 48.34
C HIS A 812 3.65 -52.58 47.70
N ALA A 813 4.89 -52.10 47.89
CA ALA A 813 6.01 -52.69 48.64
C ALA A 813 6.53 -54.11 48.33
N ASN A 814 7.86 -54.16 48.12
CA ASN A 814 8.84 -55.20 48.52
C ASN A 814 8.57 -56.65 48.03
N THR A 815 9.49 -57.45 47.52
CA THR A 815 10.91 -57.72 47.82
C THR A 815 11.34 -58.86 46.86
N GLU A 816 12.64 -58.97 46.57
CA GLU A 816 13.42 -60.22 46.35
C GLU A 816 12.81 -61.34 45.46
N SER A 817 13.41 -61.79 44.36
CA SER A 817 14.66 -62.58 44.31
C SER A 817 14.63 -63.42 43.02
N GLY A 818 15.79 -63.90 42.55
CA GLY A 818 15.84 -65.15 41.78
C GLY A 818 16.26 -65.09 40.31
N VAL A 819 17.56 -64.89 40.10
CA VAL A 819 18.49 -65.76 39.34
C VAL A 819 17.89 -66.81 38.36
N SER A 820 18.54 -66.90 37.19
CA SER A 820 18.94 -68.10 36.43
C SER A 820 18.24 -68.41 35.08
N VAL A 821 19.01 -68.24 33.99
CA VAL A 821 19.51 -69.28 33.04
C VAL A 821 18.46 -69.65 31.97
N ALA A 822 18.59 -69.15 30.75
CA ALA A 822 19.46 -69.56 29.64
C ALA A 822 18.81 -70.59 28.69
N ASP A 823 19.14 -70.36 27.42
CA ASP A 823 19.17 -71.28 26.28
C ASP A 823 17.87 -71.69 25.58
N GLY A 824 17.92 -71.56 24.25
CA GLY A 824 17.34 -72.56 23.36
C GLY A 824 16.60 -72.01 22.15
N GLU A 825 17.35 -71.75 21.08
CA GLU A 825 17.08 -72.09 19.66
C GLU A 825 15.60 -72.29 19.24
N ARG A 826 15.02 -71.35 18.47
CA ARG A 826 14.85 -71.34 16.98
C ARG A 826 13.81 -72.33 16.43
N PRO A 827 13.08 -72.01 15.34
CA PRO A 827 13.57 -71.44 14.07
C PRO A 827 13.33 -69.94 13.87
#